data_AF-A0A7C6NWD8-F1
#
_entry.id   AF-A0A7C6NWD8-F1
#
_cell.length_a   1.000
_cell.length_b   1.000
_cell.length_c   1.000
_cell.angle_alpha   90.00
_cell.angle_beta   90.00
_cell.angle_gamma   90.00
#
_symmetry.space_group_name_H-M   'P 1'
#
loop_
_entity.id
_entity.type
_entity.pdbx_description
1 polymer ?
#
loop_
_entity_poly.entity_id
_entity_poly.type
_entity_poly.pdbx_seq_one_letter_code
_entity_poly.pdbx_strand_id
1 'polypeptide(L)'
;LILIETMSDVYEVKAAILAAQENSDLPVIATMTFQPDGRTLTGTDPLTMVNIIQGLGVKALGLNCSLGPKEVLPLVEEILKYSKVPVMAQPNAGLPKVVQGETVFDVGPEEFAHYAKAMAKKGVTILGGCCGTNPNHIKAIKKELADLKPIERQIERITAVSSFADTVVIGNGVTIIGERINPTGKKHLKEALRRGDSEYILHEAIKQRDAGAHILDVNVGLPEIDEEAVMVNTVREIQSIVSLPLQIDSARSDVIESAARMYNGKPLINSVSGKQKEMEALFPVVKKYGAAVVCLTLDEDGIPAQAEDRLKIAAKIVKTAEQYGIDKEDLIIDCLVLTASAQQSQVKETIKAVALVKEKLGVKTALGVSNVSFGLPERGLLNRTFLAAALEAGLDAPILNPLDEDMAGTVRAFNVLWGYDKDAAGYITAYGGVEKKPVYAAKASDVDLEKIIINGIREQAPAKTKELLHKLSPMAIVDQHLIPALDIVGRKYEQGEMFLPQLIQAAETVKKAFEVIKHHLVENEAASTDMSKGKIVLATVRGDIHDIGKNIVKILLENYGFEVMDLGKDVPEEEIVRQVKENKIELVGLSALMTTTVRSMENTIQALREEGLSCKVMVGGAVLNDEYAQMIGADYYGRDAREAVKIAQEFFEGNS
;
A
#
# COMPACT_ATOMS: atom_id res chain seq x y z
N LEU A 1 18.91 -22.96 4.39
CA LEU A 1 18.59 -21.52 4.31
C LEU A 1 17.73 -21.33 3.07
N ILE A 2 16.63 -20.59 3.19
CA ILE A 2 15.86 -20.10 2.06
C ILE A 2 16.07 -18.58 2.02
N LEU A 3 16.56 -18.07 0.88
CA LEU A 3 16.72 -16.63 0.64
C LEU A 3 15.72 -16.22 -0.43
N ILE A 4 14.77 -15.36 -0.03
CA ILE A 4 13.80 -14.74 -0.92
C ILE A 4 14.36 -13.36 -1.23
N GLU A 5 14.85 -13.13 -2.45
CA GLU A 5 15.57 -11.90 -2.79
C GLU A 5 14.91 -11.09 -3.90
N THR A 6 15.20 -9.79 -3.94
CA THR A 6 14.76 -8.86 -4.99
C THR A 6 13.23 -8.70 -5.10
N MET A 7 12.52 -8.87 -3.98
CA MET A 7 11.06 -8.70 -3.99
C MET A 7 10.70 -7.22 -4.12
N SER A 8 9.79 -6.92 -5.04
CA SER A 8 9.30 -5.55 -5.26
C SER A 8 7.90 -5.31 -4.68
N ASP A 9 7.26 -6.37 -4.19
CA ASP A 9 5.92 -6.34 -3.63
C ASP A 9 5.83 -7.09 -2.30
N VAL A 10 5.21 -6.46 -1.30
CA VAL A 10 5.05 -7.04 0.04
C VAL A 10 4.01 -8.17 0.07
N TYR A 11 3.09 -8.21 -0.89
CA TYR A 11 2.13 -9.30 -0.92
C TYR A 11 2.80 -10.60 -1.36
N GLU A 12 3.61 -10.52 -2.42
CA GLU A 12 4.38 -11.63 -2.94
C GLU A 12 5.43 -12.13 -1.93
N VAL A 13 6.17 -11.23 -1.26
CA VAL A 13 7.14 -11.65 -0.23
C VAL A 13 6.45 -12.31 0.97
N LYS A 14 5.27 -11.83 1.36
CA LYS A 14 4.46 -12.48 2.42
C LYS A 14 4.05 -13.88 2.00
N ALA A 15 3.54 -14.06 0.78
CA ALA A 15 3.19 -15.38 0.26
C ALA A 15 4.40 -16.33 0.22
N ALA A 16 5.56 -15.85 -0.23
CA ALA A 16 6.79 -16.62 -0.28
C ALA A 16 7.32 -17.02 1.11
N ILE A 17 7.30 -16.09 2.09
CA ILE A 17 7.71 -16.38 3.47
C ILE A 17 6.79 -17.43 4.09
N LEU A 18 5.48 -17.25 3.98
CA LEU A 18 4.49 -18.18 4.52
C LEU A 18 4.65 -19.57 3.89
N ALA A 19 4.75 -19.65 2.55
CA ALA A 19 4.96 -20.91 1.85
C ALA A 19 6.26 -21.61 2.29
N ALA A 20 7.36 -20.85 2.46
CA ALA A 20 8.62 -21.40 2.91
C ALA A 20 8.53 -21.96 4.34
N GLN A 21 7.93 -21.23 5.27
CA GLN A 21 7.79 -21.64 6.68
C GLN A 21 6.78 -22.78 6.87
N GLU A 22 5.71 -22.84 6.07
CA GLU A 22 4.70 -23.91 6.12
C GLU A 22 5.23 -25.25 5.55
N ASN A 23 6.28 -25.21 4.73
CA ASN A 23 6.78 -26.39 4.01
C ASN A 23 8.26 -26.71 4.29
N SER A 24 8.92 -25.96 5.18
CA SER A 24 10.33 -26.17 5.50
C SER A 24 10.71 -25.64 6.88
N ASP A 25 11.61 -26.35 7.57
CA ASP A 25 12.22 -25.90 8.83
C ASP A 25 13.48 -25.04 8.62
N LEU A 26 13.87 -24.78 7.36
CA LEU A 26 15.04 -23.97 7.06
C LEU A 26 14.82 -22.51 7.47
N PRO A 27 15.86 -21.80 7.96
CA PRO A 27 15.75 -20.37 8.23
C PRO A 27 15.41 -19.63 6.94
N VAL A 28 14.47 -18.67 7.03
CA VAL A 28 14.05 -17.81 5.92
C VAL A 28 14.67 -16.43 6.09
N ILE A 29 15.29 -15.92 5.02
CA ILE A 29 15.74 -14.53 4.89
C ILE A 29 14.97 -13.91 3.73
N ALA A 30 14.50 -12.67 3.90
CA ALA A 30 13.78 -11.96 2.86
C ALA A 30 14.38 -10.58 2.61
N THR A 31 14.69 -10.27 1.36
CA THR A 31 15.16 -8.94 0.96
C THR A 31 14.25 -8.33 -0.10
N MET A 32 14.04 -7.03 0.02
CA MET A 32 13.30 -6.24 -0.96
C MET A 32 14.23 -5.33 -1.77
N THR A 33 13.75 -4.85 -2.90
CA THR A 33 14.48 -3.88 -3.72
C THR A 33 13.75 -2.54 -3.77
N PHE A 34 14.50 -1.45 -3.68
CA PHE A 34 14.00 -0.08 -3.59
C PHE A 34 14.43 0.75 -4.79
N GLN A 35 13.60 1.70 -5.16
CA GLN A 35 13.89 2.72 -6.17
C GLN A 35 14.62 3.92 -5.52
N PRO A 36 15.18 4.86 -6.31
CA PRO A 36 15.87 6.03 -5.79
C PRO A 36 15.02 6.95 -4.89
N ASP A 37 13.70 6.89 -5.01
CA ASP A 37 12.74 7.61 -4.16
C ASP A 37 12.60 7.00 -2.74
N GLY A 38 13.22 5.84 -2.51
CA GLY A 38 13.18 5.11 -1.26
C GLY A 38 11.97 4.20 -1.07
N ARG A 39 11.17 3.94 -2.10
CA ARG A 39 10.04 3.00 -2.06
C ARG A 39 10.26 1.82 -3.02
N THR A 40 9.54 0.72 -2.78
CA THR A 40 9.49 -0.40 -3.73
C THR A 40 8.59 -0.06 -4.92
N LEU A 41 8.56 -0.91 -5.96
CA LEU A 41 7.70 -0.70 -7.14
C LEU A 41 6.21 -0.56 -6.77
N THR A 42 5.74 -1.27 -5.75
CA THR A 42 4.35 -1.18 -5.27
C THR A 42 4.13 -0.13 -4.19
N GLY A 43 5.17 0.64 -3.83
CA GLY A 43 5.08 1.79 -2.94
C GLY A 43 5.47 1.52 -1.49
N THR A 44 5.96 0.34 -1.14
CA THR A 44 6.35 0.03 0.25
C THR A 44 7.58 0.82 0.67
N ASP A 45 7.52 1.52 1.80
CA ASP A 45 8.67 2.18 2.42
C ASP A 45 9.49 1.24 3.35
N PRO A 46 10.71 1.64 3.80
CA PRO A 46 11.54 0.78 4.65
C PRO A 46 10.90 0.40 6.00
N LEU A 47 10.17 1.31 6.64
CA LEU A 47 9.47 1.04 7.91
C LEU A 47 8.39 -0.04 7.71
N THR A 48 7.62 0.08 6.64
CA THR A 48 6.53 -0.82 6.25
C THR A 48 7.06 -2.20 5.90
N MET A 49 8.14 -2.27 5.13
CA MET A 49 8.88 -3.51 4.89
C MET A 49 9.26 -4.18 6.22
N VAL A 50 9.92 -3.43 7.13
CA VAL A 50 10.39 -3.98 8.41
C VAL A 50 9.22 -4.49 9.24
N ASN A 51 8.17 -3.69 9.41
CA ASN A 51 7.03 -4.05 10.27
C ASN A 51 6.29 -5.30 9.78
N ILE A 52 6.15 -5.48 8.45
CA ILE A 52 5.53 -6.67 7.84
C ILE A 52 6.48 -7.88 7.92
N ILE A 53 7.67 -7.78 7.32
CA ILE A 53 8.54 -8.94 7.10
C ILE A 53 9.06 -9.49 8.42
N GLN A 54 9.43 -8.64 9.39
CA GLN A 54 9.88 -9.14 10.69
C GLN A 54 8.73 -9.78 11.47
N GLY A 55 7.50 -9.28 11.31
CA GLY A 55 6.29 -9.82 11.94
C GLY A 55 6.02 -11.26 11.50
N LEU A 56 6.32 -11.58 10.24
CA LEU A 56 6.25 -12.93 9.69
C LEU A 56 7.35 -13.88 10.21
N GLY A 57 8.24 -13.43 11.10
CA GLY A 57 9.18 -14.31 11.80
C GLY A 57 10.39 -14.77 10.98
N VAL A 58 10.81 -13.98 9.98
CA VAL A 58 12.07 -14.24 9.25
C VAL A 58 13.29 -14.17 10.18
N LYS A 59 14.39 -14.82 9.79
CA LYS A 59 15.66 -14.82 10.56
C LYS A 59 16.59 -13.66 10.21
N ALA A 60 16.41 -13.04 9.05
CA ALA A 60 17.00 -11.76 8.69
C ALA A 60 16.12 -11.11 7.63
N LEU A 61 16.21 -9.79 7.53
CA LEU A 61 15.58 -9.02 6.45
C LEU A 61 16.58 -8.03 5.86
N GLY A 62 16.29 -7.45 4.71
CA GLY A 62 17.15 -6.39 4.20
C GLY A 62 16.86 -5.98 2.77
N LEU A 63 17.88 -5.47 2.10
CA LEU A 63 17.74 -5.03 0.73
C LEU A 63 18.87 -5.50 -0.17
N ASN A 64 18.54 -5.64 -1.46
CA ASN A 64 19.49 -5.98 -2.51
C ASN A 64 19.09 -5.35 -3.84
N CYS A 65 20.05 -5.28 -4.76
CA CYS A 65 19.86 -4.77 -6.14
C CYS A 65 19.44 -3.29 -6.23
N SER A 66 19.08 -2.86 -7.44
CA SER A 66 18.66 -1.52 -7.91
C SER A 66 19.64 -0.37 -7.68
N LEU A 67 20.17 -0.22 -6.47
CA LEU A 67 20.94 0.92 -6.03
C LEU A 67 22.40 0.55 -5.72
N GLY A 68 23.29 1.52 -5.89
CA GLY A 68 24.68 1.42 -5.48
C GLY A 68 24.86 1.47 -3.96
N PRO A 69 26.07 1.20 -3.45
CA PRO A 69 26.30 1.09 -2.01
C PRO A 69 26.16 2.44 -1.28
N LYS A 70 26.33 3.55 -1.99
CA LYS A 70 26.13 4.90 -1.44
C LYS A 70 24.64 5.23 -1.29
N GLU A 71 23.85 4.94 -2.32
CA GLU A 71 22.41 5.22 -2.38
C GLU A 71 21.62 4.34 -1.40
N VAL A 72 22.13 3.13 -1.12
CA VAL A 72 21.54 2.19 -0.16
C VAL A 72 21.70 2.61 1.30
N LEU A 73 22.73 3.40 1.65
CA LEU A 73 23.00 3.79 3.04
C LEU A 73 21.80 4.42 3.78
N PRO A 74 21.12 5.45 3.27
CA PRO A 74 19.97 6.05 3.96
C PRO A 74 18.83 5.04 4.19
N LEU A 75 18.57 4.14 3.24
CA LEU A 75 17.54 3.10 3.37
C LEU A 75 17.92 2.10 4.47
N VAL A 76 19.17 1.68 4.49
CA VAL A 76 19.70 0.79 5.54
C VAL A 76 19.59 1.43 6.91
N GLU A 77 19.84 2.73 7.05
CA GLU A 77 19.69 3.44 8.33
C GLU A 77 18.25 3.40 8.85
N GLU A 78 17.27 3.62 7.98
CA GLU A 78 15.86 3.53 8.36
C GLU A 78 15.46 2.09 8.72
N ILE A 79 15.93 1.09 7.97
CA ILE A 79 15.70 -0.33 8.30
C ILE A 79 16.30 -0.68 9.66
N LEU A 80 17.54 -0.25 9.92
CA LEU A 80 18.27 -0.55 11.15
C LEU A 80 17.61 0.06 12.39
N LYS A 81 16.85 1.15 12.22
CA LYS A 81 16.15 1.84 13.30
C LYS A 81 15.06 0.97 13.94
N TYR A 82 14.33 0.18 13.14
CA TYR A 82 13.18 -0.61 13.63
C TYR A 82 13.40 -2.12 13.58
N SER A 83 14.36 -2.62 12.78
CA SER A 83 14.52 -4.06 12.60
C SER A 83 15.01 -4.75 13.87
N LYS A 84 14.22 -5.71 14.37
CA LYS A 84 14.59 -6.57 15.52
C LYS A 84 15.49 -7.75 15.12
N VAL A 85 15.52 -8.08 13.83
CA VAL A 85 16.29 -9.20 13.29
C VAL A 85 17.57 -8.69 12.62
N PRO A 86 18.57 -9.57 12.40
CA PRO A 86 19.72 -9.25 11.56
C PRO A 86 19.33 -8.57 10.23
N VAL A 87 20.09 -7.54 9.84
CA VAL A 87 19.89 -6.82 8.58
C VAL A 87 20.90 -7.28 7.54
N MET A 88 20.44 -7.50 6.31
CA MET A 88 21.21 -7.88 5.14
C MET A 88 21.28 -6.72 4.12
N ALA A 89 22.46 -6.48 3.55
CA ALA A 89 22.63 -5.50 2.47
C ALA A 89 23.50 -6.07 1.34
N GLN A 90 22.96 -6.06 0.12
CA GLN A 90 23.64 -6.50 -1.10
C GLN A 90 23.43 -5.49 -2.24
N PRO A 91 24.05 -4.30 -2.18
CA PRO A 91 23.92 -3.30 -3.24
C PRO A 91 24.57 -3.78 -4.56
N ASN A 92 24.22 -3.10 -5.65
CA ASN A 92 24.93 -3.21 -6.92
C ASN A 92 26.31 -2.54 -6.84
N ALA A 93 27.24 -2.87 -7.73
CA ALA A 93 28.56 -2.22 -7.82
C ALA A 93 28.50 -0.80 -8.44
N GLY A 94 27.52 0.00 -8.03
CA GLY A 94 27.19 1.28 -8.64
C GLY A 94 25.89 1.22 -9.45
N LEU A 95 25.48 2.37 -9.96
CA LEU A 95 24.41 2.44 -10.95
C LEU A 95 24.97 2.00 -12.30
N PRO A 96 24.19 1.29 -13.14
CA PRO A 96 24.65 0.89 -14.46
C PRO A 96 24.97 2.12 -15.31
N LYS A 97 26.20 2.18 -15.85
CA LYS A 97 26.67 3.21 -16.79
C LYS A 97 27.08 2.55 -18.10
N VAL A 98 26.95 3.27 -19.21
CA VAL A 98 27.59 2.82 -20.44
C VAL A 98 29.02 3.33 -20.50
N VAL A 99 29.98 2.46 -20.80
CA VAL A 99 31.27 2.88 -21.36
C VAL A 99 31.54 2.03 -22.60
N GLN A 100 31.71 2.67 -23.76
CA GLN A 100 32.03 2.01 -25.05
C GLN A 100 31.03 0.92 -25.48
N GLY A 101 29.73 1.10 -25.22
CA GLY A 101 28.68 0.15 -25.62
C GLY A 101 28.49 -1.04 -24.67
N GLU A 102 29.23 -1.11 -23.57
CA GLU A 102 29.05 -2.13 -22.53
C GLU A 102 28.48 -1.51 -21.24
N THR A 103 27.63 -2.26 -20.55
CA THR A 103 27.15 -1.92 -19.21
C THR A 103 28.28 -2.09 -18.20
N VAL A 104 28.82 -0.98 -17.74
CA VAL A 104 29.87 -0.91 -16.72
C VAL A 104 29.27 -0.43 -15.41
N PHE A 105 29.61 -1.14 -14.35
CA PHE A 105 29.38 -0.73 -12.98
C PHE A 105 30.65 -0.05 -12.47
N ASP A 106 30.53 1.19 -12.00
CA ASP A 106 31.67 2.08 -11.79
C ASP A 106 32.30 1.99 -10.40
N VAL A 107 31.66 1.30 -9.45
CA VAL A 107 32.20 1.14 -8.10
C VAL A 107 33.15 -0.06 -8.05
N GLY A 108 34.45 0.23 -7.93
CA GLY A 108 35.47 -0.79 -7.79
C GLY A 108 35.49 -1.48 -6.42
N PRO A 109 36.28 -2.57 -6.25
CA PRO A 109 36.32 -3.36 -5.02
C PRO A 109 36.65 -2.58 -3.74
N GLU A 110 37.58 -1.62 -3.80
CA GLU A 110 37.99 -0.84 -2.62
C GLU A 110 36.91 0.13 -2.15
N GLU A 111 36.29 0.84 -3.10
CA GLU A 111 35.18 1.75 -2.80
C GLU A 111 33.96 0.96 -2.28
N PHE A 112 33.63 -0.17 -2.91
CA PHE A 112 32.55 -1.03 -2.44
C PHE A 112 32.78 -1.51 -0.99
N ALA A 113 34.00 -1.93 -0.67
CA ALA A 113 34.38 -2.38 0.66
C ALA A 113 34.33 -1.25 1.70
N HIS A 114 34.66 -0.01 1.31
CA HIS A 114 34.53 1.18 2.17
C HIS A 114 33.09 1.37 2.64
N TYR A 115 32.12 1.33 1.72
CA TYR A 115 30.70 1.44 2.07
C TYR A 115 30.19 0.22 2.84
N ALA A 116 30.64 -0.99 2.51
CA ALA A 116 30.32 -2.18 3.29
C ALA A 116 30.76 -2.04 4.75
N LYS A 117 31.95 -1.48 5.01
CA LYS A 117 32.42 -1.16 6.36
C LYS A 117 31.55 -0.12 7.05
N ALA A 118 31.11 0.92 6.32
CA ALA A 118 30.22 1.94 6.86
C ALA A 118 28.87 1.34 7.29
N MET A 119 28.27 0.48 6.46
CA MET A 119 27.06 -0.27 6.78
C MET A 119 27.27 -1.21 7.99
N ALA A 120 28.38 -1.95 8.04
CA ALA A 120 28.72 -2.82 9.16
C ALA A 120 28.79 -2.04 10.49
N LYS A 121 29.44 -0.87 10.47
CA LYS A 121 29.56 0.01 11.64
C LYS A 121 28.22 0.59 12.11
N LYS A 122 27.23 0.68 11.22
CA LYS A 122 25.86 1.07 11.57
C LYS A 122 25.01 -0.10 12.08
N GLY A 123 25.47 -1.34 11.87
CA GLY A 123 24.87 -2.55 12.43
C GLY A 123 24.27 -3.50 11.40
N VAL A 124 24.61 -3.35 10.12
CA VAL A 124 24.34 -4.41 9.12
C VAL A 124 25.19 -5.63 9.47
N THR A 125 24.53 -6.77 9.53
CA THR A 125 25.10 -8.05 9.99
C THR A 125 25.48 -8.98 8.85
N ILE A 126 24.79 -8.89 7.72
CA ILE A 126 25.03 -9.73 6.53
C ILE A 126 25.33 -8.81 5.36
N LEU A 127 26.55 -8.88 4.82
CA LEU A 127 27.03 -8.02 3.75
C LEU A 127 27.41 -8.87 2.54
N GLY A 128 26.96 -8.45 1.37
CA GLY A 128 27.31 -9.07 0.11
C GLY A 128 27.21 -8.08 -1.05
N GLY A 129 27.03 -8.60 -2.25
CA GLY A 129 26.91 -7.82 -3.47
C GLY A 129 25.86 -8.43 -4.40
N CYS A 130 25.28 -7.60 -5.26
CA CYS A 130 24.34 -8.00 -6.31
C CYS A 130 24.98 -7.74 -7.70
N CYS A 131 24.27 -7.09 -8.63
CA CYS A 131 24.74 -6.88 -10.00
C CYS A 131 26.03 -6.04 -10.03
N GLY A 132 26.95 -6.39 -10.94
CA GLY A 132 28.25 -5.74 -11.09
C GLY A 132 29.32 -6.20 -10.08
N THR A 133 28.94 -6.91 -9.01
CA THR A 133 29.91 -7.42 -8.04
C THR A 133 30.56 -8.72 -8.50
N ASN A 134 31.78 -8.99 -8.01
CA ASN A 134 32.57 -10.16 -8.39
C ASN A 134 33.44 -10.63 -7.20
N PRO A 135 34.19 -11.76 -7.31
CA PRO A 135 35.01 -12.26 -6.20
C PRO A 135 36.03 -11.27 -5.62
N ASN A 136 36.53 -10.31 -6.41
CA ASN A 136 37.45 -9.28 -5.91
C ASN A 136 36.75 -8.31 -4.96
N HIS A 137 35.48 -7.96 -5.23
CA HIS A 137 34.67 -7.14 -4.33
C HIS A 137 34.47 -7.86 -2.99
N ILE A 138 34.07 -9.13 -3.03
CA ILE A 138 33.85 -9.93 -1.81
C ILE A 138 35.16 -10.09 -1.01
N LYS A 139 36.29 -10.28 -1.69
CA LYS A 139 37.61 -10.33 -1.04
C LYS A 139 37.97 -9.00 -0.36
N ALA A 140 37.65 -7.87 -0.99
CA ALA A 140 37.88 -6.54 -0.42
C ALA A 140 36.98 -6.30 0.82
N ILE A 141 35.69 -6.66 0.75
CA ILE A 141 34.77 -6.60 1.91
C ILE A 141 35.33 -7.44 3.06
N LYS A 142 35.69 -8.71 2.79
CA LYS A 142 36.24 -9.60 3.82
C LYS A 142 37.49 -9.03 4.49
N LYS A 143 38.38 -8.40 3.71
CA LYS A 143 39.58 -7.74 4.23
C LYS A 143 39.21 -6.56 5.12
N GLU A 144 38.30 -5.71 4.68
CA GLU A 144 37.93 -4.48 5.37
C GLU A 144 37.12 -4.71 6.66
N LEU A 145 36.40 -5.85 6.74
CA LEU A 145 35.60 -6.26 7.89
C LEU A 145 36.35 -7.18 8.87
N ALA A 146 37.61 -7.56 8.61
CA ALA A 146 38.31 -8.61 9.36
C ALA A 146 38.36 -8.40 10.89
N ASP A 147 38.45 -7.15 11.33
CA ASP A 147 38.53 -6.77 12.75
C ASP A 147 37.19 -6.30 13.34
N LEU A 148 36.11 -6.33 12.55
CA LEU A 148 34.79 -5.90 13.00
C LEU A 148 33.97 -7.08 13.52
N LYS A 149 33.17 -6.81 14.54
CA LYS A 149 32.12 -7.70 15.04
C LYS A 149 30.78 -7.01 14.89
N PRO A 150 29.68 -7.77 14.69
CA PRO A 150 28.33 -7.22 14.78
C PRO A 150 28.16 -6.38 16.04
N ILE A 151 27.58 -5.19 15.90
CA ILE A 151 27.29 -4.31 17.02
C ILE A 151 25.87 -4.56 17.54
N GLU A 152 25.68 -4.34 18.83
CA GLU A 152 24.34 -4.28 19.42
C GLU A 152 23.67 -2.96 19.01
N ARG A 153 22.42 -3.04 18.57
CA ARG A 153 21.66 -1.88 18.06
C ARG A 153 20.62 -1.44 19.09
N GLN A 154 20.45 -0.13 19.22
CA GLN A 154 19.26 0.42 19.86
C GLN A 154 18.13 0.43 18.84
N ILE A 155 17.09 -0.37 19.13
CA ILE A 155 15.93 -0.53 18.24
C ILE A 155 14.79 0.33 18.81
N GLU A 156 14.18 1.14 17.95
CA GLU A 156 12.96 1.86 18.31
C GLU A 156 11.78 0.89 18.32
N ARG A 157 11.20 0.69 19.51
CA ARG A 157 10.02 -0.16 19.69
C ARG A 157 8.75 0.63 19.45
N ILE A 158 7.95 0.19 18.49
CA ILE A 158 6.75 0.88 18.04
C ILE A 158 5.57 -0.08 18.01
N THR A 159 4.39 0.41 18.37
CA THR A 159 3.13 -0.29 18.09
C THR A 159 2.64 0.20 16.75
N ALA A 160 2.60 -0.67 15.75
CA ALA A 160 2.31 -0.25 14.39
C ALA A 160 1.61 -1.32 13.56
N VAL A 161 0.75 -0.86 12.66
CA VAL A 161 0.06 -1.69 11.65
C VAL A 161 0.29 -1.12 10.27
N SER A 162 0.23 -1.97 9.26
CA SER A 162 0.69 -1.61 7.92
C SER A 162 -0.32 -2.05 6.87
N SER A 163 -0.51 -1.20 5.87
CA SER A 163 -1.03 -1.60 4.57
C SER A 163 0.15 -2.06 3.70
N PHE A 164 -0.08 -2.19 2.39
CA PHE A 164 0.97 -2.52 1.44
C PHE A 164 1.98 -1.37 1.24
N ALA A 165 1.56 -0.14 1.48
CA ALA A 165 2.35 1.06 1.15
C ALA A 165 2.89 1.77 2.37
N ASP A 166 2.07 1.90 3.43
CA ASP A 166 2.36 2.77 4.56
C ASP A 166 2.10 2.08 5.91
N THR A 167 2.78 2.59 6.94
CA THR A 167 2.68 2.12 8.32
C THR A 167 2.11 3.20 9.22
N VAL A 168 1.07 2.84 9.97
CA VAL A 168 0.49 3.69 11.02
C VAL A 168 1.11 3.31 12.36
N VAL A 169 1.88 4.23 12.93
CA VAL A 169 2.46 4.09 14.27
C VAL A 169 1.49 4.64 15.31
N ILE A 170 0.95 3.75 16.13
CA ILE A 170 -0.07 4.07 17.14
C ILE A 170 0.60 4.75 18.34
N GLY A 171 0.04 5.91 18.72
CA GLY A 171 0.52 6.74 19.80
C GLY A 171 1.66 7.69 19.43
N ASN A 172 1.87 7.95 18.14
CA ASN A 172 2.53 9.17 17.64
C ASN A 172 1.47 10.23 17.34
N GLY A 173 0.72 10.63 18.39
CA GLY A 173 -0.57 11.29 18.27
C GLY A 173 -1.75 10.30 18.31
N VAL A 174 -2.96 10.84 18.23
CA VAL A 174 -4.20 10.04 18.32
C VAL A 174 -4.53 9.39 16.96
N THR A 175 -4.65 8.07 16.95
CA THR A 175 -4.94 7.27 15.75
C THR A 175 -6.44 6.97 15.63
N ILE A 176 -7.12 7.58 14.65
CA ILE A 176 -8.55 7.32 14.42
C ILE A 176 -8.73 5.97 13.70
N ILE A 177 -9.46 5.05 14.33
CA ILE A 177 -9.96 3.82 13.70
C ILE A 177 -11.41 4.06 13.25
N GLY A 178 -11.67 4.00 11.94
CA GLY A 178 -12.98 4.29 11.36
C GLY A 178 -13.97 3.12 11.46
N GLU A 179 -15.09 3.33 12.17
CA GLU A 179 -16.08 2.28 12.54
C GLU A 179 -17.20 2.01 11.51
N ARG A 180 -17.17 2.64 10.32
CA ARG A 180 -18.36 2.64 9.45
C ARG A 180 -18.61 1.35 8.69
N ILE A 181 -17.59 0.53 8.44
CA ILE A 181 -17.77 -0.77 7.76
C ILE A 181 -18.10 -1.82 8.83
N ASN A 182 -19.30 -1.67 9.39
CA ASN A 182 -19.84 -2.59 10.40
C ASN A 182 -21.36 -2.65 10.24
N PRO A 183 -21.95 -3.82 9.93
CA PRO A 183 -23.38 -3.98 9.63
C PRO A 183 -24.31 -3.73 10.83
N THR A 184 -23.78 -3.68 12.05
CA THR A 184 -24.58 -3.53 13.28
C THR A 184 -25.41 -2.24 13.21
N GLY A 185 -26.74 -2.38 13.24
CA GLY A 185 -27.68 -1.26 13.15
C GLY A 185 -27.78 -0.56 11.78
N LYS A 186 -27.04 -0.99 10.75
CA LYS A 186 -26.97 -0.30 9.44
C LYS A 186 -27.65 -1.10 8.32
N LYS A 187 -28.94 -0.84 8.09
CA LYS A 187 -29.76 -1.55 7.09
C LYS A 187 -29.10 -1.60 5.70
N HIS A 188 -28.64 -0.47 5.17
CA HIS A 188 -28.06 -0.44 3.81
C HIS A 188 -26.81 -1.32 3.69
N LEU A 189 -25.92 -1.30 4.69
CA LEU A 189 -24.73 -2.16 4.70
C LEU A 189 -25.08 -3.65 4.81
N LYS A 190 -26.10 -3.99 5.63
CA LYS A 190 -26.60 -5.37 5.72
C LYS A 190 -27.10 -5.87 4.37
N GLU A 191 -27.88 -5.05 3.68
CA GLU A 191 -28.43 -5.38 2.37
C GLU A 191 -27.34 -5.47 1.31
N ALA A 192 -26.31 -4.61 1.39
CA ALA A 192 -25.16 -4.64 0.49
C ALA A 192 -24.37 -5.96 0.66
N LEU A 193 -24.01 -6.34 1.89
CA LEU A 193 -23.31 -7.59 2.19
C LEU A 193 -24.08 -8.82 1.70
N ARG A 194 -25.41 -8.85 1.86
CA ARG A 194 -26.24 -9.95 1.38
C ARG A 194 -26.26 -10.08 -0.14
N ARG A 195 -26.16 -8.97 -0.85
CA ARG A 195 -26.21 -8.92 -2.32
C ARG A 195 -24.84 -9.05 -2.97
N GLY A 196 -23.77 -9.07 -2.18
CA GLY A 196 -22.40 -8.93 -2.71
C GLY A 196 -22.17 -7.58 -3.38
N ASP A 197 -22.84 -6.53 -2.90
CA ASP A 197 -22.67 -5.17 -3.37
C ASP A 197 -21.42 -4.55 -2.72
N SER A 198 -20.28 -4.82 -3.34
CA SER A 198 -18.97 -4.32 -2.94
C SER A 198 -18.89 -2.79 -3.03
N GLU A 199 -19.67 -2.16 -3.91
CA GLU A 199 -19.61 -0.73 -4.20
C GLU A 199 -19.88 0.11 -2.96
N TYR A 200 -20.93 -0.24 -2.20
CA TYR A 200 -21.28 0.45 -0.97
C TYR A 200 -20.14 0.40 0.06
N ILE A 201 -19.49 -0.76 0.21
CA ILE A 201 -18.40 -0.98 1.17
C ILE A 201 -17.18 -0.15 0.79
N LEU A 202 -16.79 -0.20 -0.48
CA LEU A 202 -15.67 0.57 -1.04
C LEU A 202 -15.89 2.07 -0.89
N HIS A 203 -17.11 2.53 -1.11
CA HIS A 203 -17.46 3.93 -0.94
C HIS A 203 -17.39 4.40 0.53
N GLU A 204 -17.81 3.57 1.48
CA GLU A 204 -17.62 3.86 2.91
C GLU A 204 -16.12 3.86 3.29
N ALA A 205 -15.31 2.97 2.72
CA ALA A 205 -13.86 2.97 2.93
C ALA A 205 -13.21 4.28 2.46
N ILE A 206 -13.52 4.73 1.25
CA ILE A 206 -13.03 5.99 0.66
C ILE A 206 -13.47 7.19 1.50
N LYS A 207 -14.75 7.27 1.87
CA LYS A 207 -15.28 8.36 2.70
C LYS A 207 -14.57 8.47 4.05
N GLN A 208 -14.27 7.34 4.68
CA GLN A 208 -13.57 7.34 5.97
C GLN A 208 -12.11 7.77 5.82
N ARG A 209 -11.41 7.31 4.77
CA ARG A 209 -10.07 7.80 4.43
C ARG A 209 -10.06 9.31 4.24
N ASP A 210 -10.96 9.82 3.41
CA ASP A 210 -11.04 11.26 3.09
C ASP A 210 -11.45 12.10 4.30
N ALA A 211 -12.14 11.50 5.28
CA ALA A 211 -12.48 12.12 6.55
C ALA A 211 -11.35 12.06 7.61
N GLY A 212 -10.20 11.46 7.29
CA GLY A 212 -9.04 11.39 8.17
C GLY A 212 -8.97 10.17 9.08
N ALA A 213 -9.62 9.06 8.72
CA ALA A 213 -9.32 7.77 9.35
C ALA A 213 -7.87 7.36 9.06
N HIS A 214 -7.22 6.76 10.05
CA HIS A 214 -5.87 6.21 9.91
C HIS A 214 -5.91 4.71 9.69
N ILE A 215 -6.88 4.03 10.31
CA ILE A 215 -7.13 2.58 10.17
C ILE A 215 -8.63 2.42 9.88
N LEU A 216 -9.01 1.43 9.07
CA LEU A 216 -10.41 1.10 8.81
C LEU A 216 -10.80 -0.18 9.54
N ASP A 217 -11.80 -0.11 10.41
CA ASP A 217 -12.45 -1.28 10.99
C ASP A 217 -13.36 -1.95 9.96
N VAL A 218 -13.19 -3.25 9.76
CA VAL A 218 -13.91 -4.06 8.78
C VAL A 218 -14.56 -5.23 9.49
N ASN A 219 -15.86 -5.09 9.77
CA ASN A 219 -16.72 -6.15 10.28
C ASN A 219 -17.76 -6.49 9.21
N VAL A 220 -17.90 -7.77 8.86
CA VAL A 220 -18.92 -8.25 7.90
C VAL A 220 -19.94 -9.21 8.56
N GLY A 221 -19.95 -9.28 9.88
CA GLY A 221 -20.69 -10.27 10.65
C GLY A 221 -22.20 -10.21 10.43
N LEU A 222 -22.73 -11.20 9.70
CA LEU A 222 -24.17 -11.44 9.53
C LEU A 222 -24.47 -12.94 9.64
N PRO A 223 -25.50 -13.35 10.40
CA PRO A 223 -25.85 -14.78 10.54
C PRO A 223 -26.23 -15.49 9.22
N GLU A 224 -26.62 -14.72 8.21
CA GLU A 224 -27.20 -15.23 6.95
C GLU A 224 -26.16 -15.38 5.83
N ILE A 225 -24.89 -15.01 6.05
CA ILE A 225 -23.84 -15.01 5.02
C ILE A 225 -22.69 -15.95 5.39
N ASP A 226 -21.93 -16.36 4.38
CA ASP A 226 -20.62 -16.97 4.60
C ASP A 226 -19.61 -15.88 4.99
N GLU A 227 -19.49 -15.65 6.29
CA GLU A 227 -18.63 -14.60 6.87
C GLU A 227 -17.18 -14.72 6.41
N GLU A 228 -16.66 -15.94 6.26
CA GLU A 228 -15.27 -16.17 5.84
C GLU A 228 -15.05 -15.71 4.40
N ALA A 229 -15.88 -16.20 3.47
CA ALA A 229 -15.78 -15.85 2.06
C ALA A 229 -16.01 -14.35 1.83
N VAL A 230 -16.98 -13.76 2.52
CA VAL A 230 -17.30 -12.33 2.40
C VAL A 230 -16.20 -11.46 3.00
N MET A 231 -15.62 -11.83 4.14
CA MET A 231 -14.51 -11.10 4.76
C MET A 231 -13.28 -11.10 3.84
N VAL A 232 -12.90 -12.27 3.31
CA VAL A 232 -11.75 -12.40 2.40
C VAL A 232 -11.93 -11.55 1.14
N ASN A 233 -13.13 -11.56 0.55
CA ASN A 233 -13.42 -10.74 -0.63
C ASN A 233 -13.41 -9.24 -0.28
N THR A 234 -14.03 -8.85 0.83
CA THR A 234 -14.08 -7.46 1.28
C THR A 234 -12.69 -6.90 1.56
N VAL A 235 -11.83 -7.66 2.25
CA VAL A 235 -10.43 -7.27 2.49
C VAL A 235 -9.68 -7.09 1.18
N ARG A 236 -9.83 -8.01 0.22
CA ARG A 236 -9.18 -7.94 -1.10
C ARG A 236 -9.59 -6.70 -1.89
N GLU A 237 -10.86 -6.34 -1.85
CA GLU A 237 -11.39 -5.18 -2.58
C GLU A 237 -11.01 -3.86 -1.90
N ILE A 238 -11.11 -3.75 -0.57
CA ILE A 238 -10.75 -2.50 0.12
C ILE A 238 -9.26 -2.18 -0.08
N GLN A 239 -8.37 -3.18 0.08
CA GLN A 239 -6.93 -2.95 -0.03
C GLN A 239 -6.46 -2.61 -1.45
N SER A 240 -7.28 -2.84 -2.49
CA SER A 240 -6.93 -2.48 -3.88
C SER A 240 -7.20 -1.01 -4.20
N ILE A 241 -8.05 -0.33 -3.41
CA ILE A 241 -8.44 1.07 -3.62
C ILE A 241 -7.93 2.02 -2.53
N VAL A 242 -7.71 1.52 -1.31
CA VAL A 242 -7.33 2.32 -0.14
C VAL A 242 -6.04 1.79 0.46
N SER A 243 -5.08 2.69 0.70
CA SER A 243 -3.78 2.39 1.30
C SER A 243 -3.78 2.50 2.83
N LEU A 244 -4.93 2.67 3.48
CA LEU A 244 -5.02 2.63 4.94
C LEU A 244 -4.92 1.19 5.46
N PRO A 245 -4.22 0.96 6.58
CA PRO A 245 -4.25 -0.33 7.25
C PRO A 245 -5.67 -0.75 7.67
N LEU A 246 -5.93 -2.06 7.66
CA LEU A 246 -7.23 -2.62 8.04
C LEU A 246 -7.19 -3.23 9.44
N GLN A 247 -8.25 -2.97 10.20
CA GLN A 247 -8.62 -3.71 11.39
C GLN A 247 -9.66 -4.78 11.00
N ILE A 248 -9.26 -6.05 11.06
CA ILE A 248 -10.10 -7.20 10.74
C ILE A 248 -10.93 -7.53 11.98
N ASP A 249 -12.24 -7.28 11.92
CA ASP A 249 -13.16 -7.44 13.04
C ASP A 249 -14.08 -8.66 12.83
N SER A 250 -13.86 -9.69 13.66
CA SER A 250 -14.72 -10.88 13.72
C SER A 250 -14.62 -11.57 15.07
N ALA A 251 -15.68 -12.25 15.49
CA ALA A 251 -15.69 -13.12 16.67
C ALA A 251 -15.11 -14.52 16.39
N ARG A 252 -14.77 -14.83 15.14
CA ARG A 252 -14.38 -16.15 14.64
C ARG A 252 -12.90 -16.19 14.25
N SER A 253 -12.11 -17.01 14.94
CA SER A 253 -10.66 -17.12 14.69
C SER A 253 -10.32 -17.65 13.30
N ASP A 254 -11.16 -18.51 12.73
CA ASP A 254 -11.02 -19.05 11.38
C ASP A 254 -11.24 -17.97 10.31
N VAL A 255 -12.25 -17.10 10.49
CA VAL A 255 -12.47 -15.93 9.61
C VAL A 255 -11.28 -14.97 9.67
N ILE A 256 -10.77 -14.69 10.88
CA ILE A 256 -9.59 -13.85 11.07
C ILE A 256 -8.37 -14.45 10.37
N GLU A 257 -8.12 -15.75 10.52
CA GLU A 257 -6.98 -16.42 9.88
C GLU A 257 -7.06 -16.31 8.34
N SER A 258 -8.22 -16.62 7.75
CA SER A 258 -8.41 -16.54 6.29
C SER A 258 -8.23 -15.12 5.77
N ALA A 259 -8.74 -14.11 6.49
CA ALA A 259 -8.56 -12.70 6.14
C ALA A 259 -7.10 -12.23 6.31
N ALA A 260 -6.44 -12.59 7.43
CA ALA A 260 -5.05 -12.24 7.70
C ALA A 260 -4.08 -12.85 6.69
N ARG A 261 -4.39 -14.04 6.15
CA ARG A 261 -3.62 -14.68 5.08
C ARG A 261 -3.70 -13.91 3.76
N MET A 262 -4.88 -13.39 3.41
CA MET A 262 -5.13 -12.60 2.18
C MET A 262 -4.70 -11.14 2.30
N TYR A 263 -4.62 -10.60 3.52
CA TYR A 263 -4.34 -9.18 3.72
C TYR A 263 -2.93 -8.79 3.28
N ASN A 264 -2.81 -7.74 2.47
CA ASN A 264 -1.54 -7.20 2.00
C ASN A 264 -0.96 -6.18 3.00
N GLY A 265 -0.40 -6.68 4.09
CA GLY A 265 0.16 -5.86 5.16
C GLY A 265 0.22 -6.58 6.51
N LYS A 266 0.40 -5.81 7.58
CA LYS A 266 0.29 -6.23 8.98
C LYS A 266 -1.05 -5.76 9.54
N PRO A 267 -2.04 -6.65 9.74
CA PRO A 267 -3.38 -6.24 10.13
C PRO A 267 -3.45 -5.91 11.62
N LEU A 268 -4.45 -5.13 12.00
CA LEU A 268 -4.95 -5.09 13.38
C LEU A 268 -6.08 -6.12 13.51
N ILE A 269 -6.00 -7.03 14.46
CA ILE A 269 -7.05 -8.01 14.72
C ILE A 269 -7.96 -7.48 15.83
N ASN A 270 -9.26 -7.40 15.57
CA ASN A 270 -10.29 -7.07 16.55
C ASN A 270 -11.25 -8.28 16.72
N SER A 271 -11.21 -9.01 17.82
CA SER A 271 -10.33 -8.87 18.99
C SER A 271 -10.13 -10.22 19.68
N VAL A 272 -9.29 -10.21 20.71
CA VAL A 272 -9.17 -11.31 21.68
C VAL A 272 -9.62 -10.82 23.06
N SER A 273 -10.35 -11.62 23.81
CA SER A 273 -10.58 -11.33 25.24
C SER A 273 -9.59 -12.05 26.14
N GLY A 274 -9.62 -11.72 27.43
CA GLY A 274 -8.88 -12.43 28.48
C GLY A 274 -9.37 -13.84 28.79
N LYS A 275 -10.37 -14.36 28.05
CA LYS A 275 -10.78 -15.77 28.15
C LYS A 275 -9.71 -16.69 27.59
N GLN A 276 -9.38 -17.73 28.34
CA GLN A 276 -8.30 -18.64 28.01
C GLN A 276 -8.48 -19.31 26.63
N LYS A 277 -9.69 -19.80 26.33
CA LYS A 277 -10.00 -20.45 25.05
C LYS A 277 -9.87 -19.53 23.84
N GLU A 278 -10.23 -18.25 24.00
CA GLU A 278 -10.12 -17.27 22.90
C GLU A 278 -8.66 -16.94 22.62
N MET A 279 -7.83 -16.75 23.66
CA MET A 279 -6.38 -16.57 23.51
C MET A 279 -5.70 -17.79 22.88
N GLU A 280 -6.05 -19.00 23.32
CA GLU A 280 -5.49 -20.25 22.77
C GLU A 280 -5.80 -20.44 21.29
N ALA A 281 -6.98 -20.01 20.84
CA ALA A 281 -7.38 -20.08 19.44
C ALA A 281 -6.73 -18.98 18.59
N LEU A 282 -6.64 -17.75 19.09
CA LEU A 282 -6.27 -16.58 18.28
C LEU A 282 -4.78 -16.22 18.32
N PHE A 283 -4.06 -16.43 19.43
CA PHE A 283 -2.63 -16.10 19.50
C PHE A 283 -1.73 -16.87 18.51
N PRO A 284 -1.98 -18.16 18.19
CA PRO A 284 -1.26 -18.81 17.10
C PRO A 284 -1.41 -18.08 15.76
N VAL A 285 -2.61 -17.59 15.45
CA VAL A 285 -2.89 -16.82 14.23
C VAL A 285 -2.16 -15.48 14.26
N VAL A 286 -2.27 -14.73 15.37
CA VAL A 286 -1.56 -13.46 15.58
C VAL A 286 -0.05 -13.63 15.35
N LYS A 287 0.55 -14.69 15.95
CA LYS A 287 1.97 -14.98 15.82
C LYS A 287 2.37 -15.38 14.40
N LYS A 288 1.56 -16.21 13.74
CA LYS A 288 1.82 -16.71 12.38
C LYS A 288 1.85 -15.60 11.34
N TYR A 289 0.91 -14.65 11.42
CA TYR A 289 0.78 -13.57 10.44
C TYR A 289 1.41 -12.25 10.91
N GLY A 290 2.07 -12.24 12.08
CA GLY A 290 2.73 -11.05 12.63
C GLY A 290 1.79 -9.89 12.92
N ALA A 291 0.52 -10.18 13.24
CA ALA A 291 -0.53 -9.17 13.42
C ALA A 291 -0.41 -8.42 14.75
N ALA A 292 -0.94 -7.20 14.80
CA ALA A 292 -1.29 -6.57 16.07
C ALA A 292 -2.70 -7.01 16.49
N VAL A 293 -3.03 -6.93 17.77
CA VAL A 293 -4.33 -7.39 18.28
C VAL A 293 -4.91 -6.44 19.33
N VAL A 294 -6.20 -6.14 19.20
CA VAL A 294 -7.01 -5.47 20.22
C VAL A 294 -7.42 -6.51 21.27
N CYS A 295 -7.11 -6.22 22.53
CA CYS A 295 -7.25 -7.10 23.67
C CYS A 295 -8.30 -6.55 24.64
N LEU A 296 -9.47 -7.19 24.69
CA LEU A 296 -10.59 -6.78 25.54
C LEU A 296 -10.35 -7.21 26.99
N THR A 297 -10.49 -6.28 27.96
CA THR A 297 -10.37 -6.59 29.40
C THR A 297 -11.65 -7.23 29.96
N LEU A 298 -11.96 -8.41 29.41
CA LEU A 298 -13.11 -9.27 29.68
C LEU A 298 -12.58 -10.70 29.81
N ASP A 299 -13.05 -11.47 30.79
CA ASP A 299 -12.65 -12.87 30.95
C ASP A 299 -13.86 -13.80 31.06
N GLU A 300 -13.68 -14.98 31.66
CA GLU A 300 -14.73 -15.97 31.83
C GLU A 300 -15.90 -15.47 32.69
N ASP A 301 -15.63 -14.55 33.62
CA ASP A 301 -16.62 -13.97 34.54
C ASP A 301 -17.27 -12.69 33.97
N GLY A 302 -16.87 -12.28 32.76
CA GLY A 302 -17.42 -11.12 32.05
C GLY A 302 -16.54 -9.88 32.19
N ILE A 303 -17.18 -8.70 32.23
CA ILE A 303 -16.49 -7.41 32.29
C ILE A 303 -16.37 -6.97 33.76
N PRO A 304 -15.16 -6.80 34.30
CA PRO A 304 -15.01 -6.34 35.67
C PRO A 304 -15.50 -4.91 35.87
N ALA A 305 -16.08 -4.66 37.04
CA ALA A 305 -16.64 -3.35 37.38
C ALA A 305 -15.57 -2.30 37.74
N GLN A 306 -14.44 -2.72 38.34
CA GLN A 306 -13.37 -1.84 38.83
C GLN A 306 -12.19 -1.79 37.85
N ALA A 307 -11.53 -0.63 37.80
CA ALA A 307 -10.38 -0.41 36.92
C ALA A 307 -9.20 -1.35 37.21
N GLU A 308 -8.93 -1.64 38.50
CA GLU A 308 -7.83 -2.50 38.94
C GLU A 308 -8.02 -3.95 38.48
N ASP A 309 -9.26 -4.42 38.40
CA ASP A 309 -9.54 -5.77 37.94
C ASP A 309 -9.42 -5.88 36.41
N ARG A 310 -9.78 -4.82 35.67
CA ARG A 310 -9.50 -4.75 34.24
C ARG A 310 -7.99 -4.74 33.95
N LEU A 311 -7.20 -4.06 34.78
CA LEU A 311 -5.74 -4.10 34.72
C LEU A 311 -5.19 -5.52 34.95
N LYS A 312 -5.75 -6.29 35.89
CA LYS A 312 -5.34 -7.70 36.12
C LYS A 312 -5.58 -8.56 34.88
N ILE A 313 -6.73 -8.39 34.21
CA ILE A 313 -7.02 -9.08 32.95
C ILE A 313 -6.04 -8.66 31.86
N ALA A 314 -5.79 -7.35 31.70
CA ALA A 314 -4.80 -6.87 30.73
C ALA A 314 -3.40 -7.48 30.98
N ALA A 315 -2.97 -7.54 32.24
CA ALA A 315 -1.70 -8.18 32.63
C ALA A 315 -1.68 -9.69 32.34
N LYS A 316 -2.80 -10.39 32.57
CA LYS A 316 -2.97 -11.81 32.18
C LYS A 316 -2.76 -11.97 30.67
N ILE A 317 -3.43 -11.14 29.85
CA ILE A 317 -3.32 -11.19 28.39
C ILE A 317 -1.88 -10.97 27.94
N VAL A 318 -1.21 -9.91 28.43
CA VAL A 318 0.19 -9.60 28.07
C VAL A 318 1.12 -10.77 28.41
N LYS A 319 0.97 -11.34 29.61
CA LYS A 319 1.78 -12.49 30.04
C LYS A 319 1.51 -13.74 29.20
N THR A 320 0.27 -13.98 28.81
CA THR A 320 -0.07 -15.12 27.95
C THR A 320 0.49 -14.90 26.54
N ALA A 321 0.34 -13.71 25.96
CA ALA A 321 0.88 -13.37 24.64
C ALA A 321 2.41 -13.57 24.56
N GLU A 322 3.14 -13.23 25.62
CA GLU A 322 4.59 -13.47 25.73
C GLU A 322 4.95 -14.97 25.57
N GLN A 323 4.12 -15.88 26.08
CA GLN A 323 4.33 -17.34 25.96
C GLN A 323 4.21 -17.82 24.50
N TYR A 324 3.45 -17.11 23.67
CA TYR A 324 3.34 -17.36 22.23
C TYR A 324 4.40 -16.58 21.41
N GLY A 325 5.28 -15.83 22.07
CA GLY A 325 6.29 -15.00 21.44
C GLY A 325 5.70 -13.78 20.73
N ILE A 326 4.56 -13.27 21.20
CA ILE A 326 3.96 -12.01 20.74
C ILE A 326 4.49 -10.90 21.63
N ASP A 327 5.08 -9.86 21.03
CA ASP A 327 5.63 -8.74 21.77
C ASP A 327 4.50 -7.86 22.32
N LYS A 328 4.73 -7.21 23.47
CA LYS A 328 3.78 -6.23 24.05
C LYS A 328 3.45 -5.07 23.10
N GLU A 329 4.33 -4.82 22.13
CA GLU A 329 4.19 -3.79 21.09
C GLU A 329 3.04 -4.10 20.13
N ASP A 330 2.70 -5.38 19.98
CA ASP A 330 1.62 -5.87 19.12
C ASP A 330 0.28 -5.99 19.89
N LEU A 331 0.23 -5.58 21.16
CA LEU A 331 -0.95 -5.65 22.01
C LEU A 331 -1.52 -4.25 22.26
N ILE A 332 -2.80 -4.08 21.96
CA ILE A 332 -3.55 -2.84 22.17
C ILE A 332 -4.71 -3.15 23.11
N ILE A 333 -4.72 -2.58 24.31
CA ILE A 333 -5.72 -2.94 25.31
C ILE A 333 -6.98 -2.09 25.15
N ASP A 334 -8.13 -2.75 25.05
CA ASP A 334 -9.44 -2.11 25.15
C ASP A 334 -10.03 -2.38 26.54
N CYS A 335 -10.14 -1.30 27.33
CA CYS A 335 -10.66 -1.35 28.70
C CYS A 335 -12.21 -1.41 28.77
N LEU A 336 -12.88 -1.57 27.64
CA LEU A 336 -14.32 -1.68 27.43
C LEU A 336 -15.11 -0.45 27.86
N VAL A 337 -15.80 0.14 26.90
CA VAL A 337 -16.77 1.22 27.13
C VAL A 337 -18.14 0.62 27.39
N LEU A 338 -18.73 0.96 28.54
CA LEU A 338 -20.09 0.55 28.91
C LEU A 338 -21.09 1.68 28.69
N THR A 339 -22.36 1.33 28.52
CA THR A 339 -23.42 2.28 28.24
C THR A 339 -23.77 3.10 29.48
N ALA A 340 -23.68 4.42 29.40
CA ALA A 340 -23.92 5.30 30.54
C ALA A 340 -25.39 5.26 31.03
N SER A 341 -26.33 4.87 30.15
CA SER A 341 -27.75 4.71 30.47
C SER A 341 -28.03 3.57 31.46
N ALA A 342 -27.18 2.53 31.48
CA ALA A 342 -27.38 1.35 32.32
C ALA A 342 -26.29 1.18 33.39
N GLN A 343 -25.05 1.56 33.09
CA GLN A 343 -23.86 1.25 33.91
C GLN A 343 -23.05 2.51 34.21
N GLN A 344 -23.72 3.62 34.52
CA GLN A 344 -23.13 4.95 34.66
C GLN A 344 -21.90 5.02 35.56
N SER A 345 -21.89 4.30 36.70
CA SER A 345 -20.76 4.30 37.64
C SER A 345 -19.48 3.72 37.02
N GLN A 346 -19.60 2.79 36.07
CA GLN A 346 -18.46 2.11 35.45
C GLN A 346 -17.82 2.93 34.33
N VAL A 347 -18.47 3.98 33.83
CA VAL A 347 -17.89 4.87 32.79
C VAL A 347 -16.60 5.52 33.29
N LYS A 348 -16.58 5.96 34.55
CA LYS A 348 -15.36 6.51 35.17
C LYS A 348 -14.28 5.45 35.39
N GLU A 349 -14.69 4.21 35.66
CA GLU A 349 -13.76 3.09 35.82
C GLU A 349 -13.08 2.72 34.50
N THR A 350 -13.75 2.88 33.35
CA THR A 350 -13.09 2.75 32.03
C THR A 350 -11.95 3.76 31.87
N ILE A 351 -12.19 5.04 32.19
CA ILE A 351 -11.15 6.09 32.08
C ILE A 351 -9.98 5.81 33.02
N LYS A 352 -10.25 5.42 34.26
CA LYS A 352 -9.20 5.01 35.22
C LYS A 352 -8.42 3.79 34.72
N ALA A 353 -9.10 2.81 34.15
CA ALA A 353 -8.47 1.59 33.62
C ALA A 353 -7.49 1.92 32.48
N VAL A 354 -7.87 2.82 31.56
CA VAL A 354 -6.98 3.30 30.49
C VAL A 354 -5.70 3.89 31.07
N ALA A 355 -5.82 4.80 32.04
CA ALA A 355 -4.66 5.40 32.71
C ALA A 355 -3.78 4.35 33.41
N LEU A 356 -4.39 3.42 34.15
CA LEU A 356 -3.68 2.35 34.85
C LEU A 356 -2.94 1.41 33.89
N VAL A 357 -3.59 0.99 32.81
CA VAL A 357 -2.97 0.13 31.79
C VAL A 357 -1.79 0.84 31.14
N LYS A 358 -1.93 2.13 30.82
CA LYS A 358 -0.87 2.94 30.24
C LYS A 358 0.33 3.04 31.18
N GLU A 359 0.09 3.36 32.45
CA GLU A 359 1.13 3.55 33.46
C GLU A 359 1.84 2.22 33.81
N LYS A 360 1.08 1.15 34.02
CA LYS A 360 1.62 -0.11 34.59
C LYS A 360 2.13 -1.09 33.55
N LEU A 361 1.53 -1.13 32.36
CA LEU A 361 1.90 -2.10 31.32
C LEU A 361 2.69 -1.44 30.16
N GLY A 362 2.56 -0.13 29.97
CA GLY A 362 3.28 0.61 28.92
C GLY A 362 2.86 0.19 27.50
N VAL A 363 1.65 -0.34 27.35
CA VAL A 363 1.04 -0.73 26.07
C VAL A 363 0.16 0.40 25.51
N LYS A 364 -0.28 0.26 24.26
CA LYS A 364 -1.25 1.20 23.67
C LYS A 364 -2.68 0.80 24.04
N THR A 365 -3.60 1.76 23.94
CA THR A 365 -5.00 1.55 24.29
C THR A 365 -5.94 1.95 23.15
N ALA A 366 -7.05 1.23 23.04
CA ALA A 366 -8.15 1.50 22.11
C ALA A 366 -9.48 1.49 22.85
N LEU A 367 -10.50 2.18 22.33
CA LEU A 367 -11.86 2.15 22.89
C LEU A 367 -12.89 2.37 21.79
N GLY A 368 -13.97 1.59 21.83
CA GLY A 368 -15.23 1.88 21.13
C GLY A 368 -15.99 3.06 21.77
N VAL A 369 -15.62 4.29 21.40
CA VAL A 369 -16.06 5.52 22.09
C VAL A 369 -17.58 5.73 21.95
N SER A 370 -18.15 5.33 20.81
CA SER A 370 -19.57 5.46 20.48
C SER A 370 -20.51 4.69 21.42
N ASN A 371 -19.99 3.72 22.19
CA ASN A 371 -20.78 2.86 23.07
C ASN A 371 -21.31 3.59 24.31
N VAL A 372 -20.61 4.63 24.79
CA VAL A 372 -20.96 5.32 26.04
C VAL A 372 -22.37 5.92 26.02
N SER A 373 -22.84 6.35 24.84
CA SER A 373 -24.08 7.12 24.67
C SER A 373 -25.30 6.28 24.27
N PHE A 374 -25.18 4.96 24.13
CA PHE A 374 -26.33 4.15 23.70
C PHE A 374 -27.52 4.29 24.67
N GLY A 375 -28.70 4.56 24.10
CA GLY A 375 -29.94 4.76 24.84
C GLY A 375 -30.13 6.16 25.43
N LEU A 376 -29.25 7.12 25.16
CA LEU A 376 -29.36 8.51 25.64
C LEU A 376 -29.56 9.51 24.47
N PRO A 377 -30.26 10.64 24.70
CA PRO A 377 -30.35 11.74 23.74
C PRO A 377 -29.02 12.50 23.62
N GLU A 378 -28.88 13.34 22.59
CA GLU A 378 -27.68 14.18 22.37
C GLU A 378 -26.35 13.39 22.42
N ARG A 379 -26.35 12.23 21.75
CA ARG A 379 -25.23 11.27 21.78
C ARG A 379 -23.89 11.90 21.44
N GLY A 380 -23.84 12.81 20.47
CA GLY A 380 -22.61 13.50 20.07
C GLY A 380 -21.95 14.27 21.22
N LEU A 381 -22.75 14.94 22.06
CA LEU A 381 -22.23 15.67 23.23
C LEU A 381 -21.60 14.71 24.26
N LEU A 382 -22.24 13.58 24.52
CA LEU A 382 -21.71 12.57 25.44
C LEU A 382 -20.45 11.91 24.88
N ASN A 383 -20.48 11.52 23.60
CA ASN A 383 -19.35 10.88 22.92
C ASN A 383 -18.11 11.79 22.94
N ARG A 384 -18.24 13.07 22.56
CA ARG A 384 -17.08 14.00 22.54
C ARG A 384 -16.54 14.32 23.92
N THR A 385 -17.41 14.43 24.92
CA THR A 385 -17.01 14.71 26.31
C THR A 385 -16.27 13.51 26.89
N PHE A 386 -16.76 12.29 26.64
CA PHE A 386 -16.10 11.07 27.04
C PHE A 386 -14.77 10.87 26.29
N LEU A 387 -14.75 11.15 24.98
CA LEU A 387 -13.53 11.09 24.16
C LEU A 387 -12.43 11.97 24.74
N ALA A 388 -12.71 13.26 25.00
CA ALA A 388 -11.72 14.18 25.56
C ALA A 388 -11.15 13.68 26.90
N ALA A 389 -12.00 13.14 27.78
CA ALA A 389 -11.56 12.57 29.05
C ALA A 389 -10.75 11.28 28.89
N ALA A 390 -11.09 10.43 27.90
CA ALA A 390 -10.35 9.21 27.61
C ALA A 390 -8.98 9.51 26.97
N LEU A 391 -8.90 10.50 26.07
CA LEU A 391 -7.64 10.98 25.48
C LEU A 391 -6.69 11.47 26.56
N GLU A 392 -7.18 12.25 27.52
CA GLU A 392 -6.38 12.69 28.67
C GLU A 392 -5.90 11.52 29.54
N ALA A 393 -6.71 10.48 29.70
CA ALA A 393 -6.30 9.29 30.42
C ALA A 393 -5.27 8.42 29.67
N GLY A 394 -4.98 8.73 28.40
CA GLY A 394 -3.98 8.03 27.60
C GLY A 394 -4.53 7.13 26.49
N LEU A 395 -5.77 7.37 26.03
CA LEU A 395 -6.34 6.69 24.86
C LEU A 395 -5.54 7.01 23.59
N ASP A 396 -4.97 5.99 22.94
CA ASP A 396 -4.16 6.16 21.73
C ASP A 396 -4.99 6.01 20.45
N ALA A 397 -5.91 5.05 20.42
CA ALA A 397 -6.61 4.65 19.20
C ALA A 397 -8.15 4.55 19.41
N PRO A 398 -8.88 5.67 19.39
CA PRO A 398 -10.34 5.63 19.44
C PRO A 398 -10.94 5.00 18.18
N ILE A 399 -11.86 4.05 18.38
CA ILE A 399 -12.76 3.53 17.35
C ILE A 399 -13.99 4.44 17.33
N LEU A 400 -14.14 5.21 16.25
CA LEU A 400 -15.19 6.23 16.10
C LEU A 400 -15.57 6.45 14.64
N ASN A 401 -16.65 7.20 14.41
CA ASN A 401 -17.03 7.66 13.08
C ASN A 401 -16.20 8.90 12.66
N PRO A 402 -15.27 8.80 11.69
CA PRO A 402 -14.43 9.93 11.30
C PRO A 402 -15.21 11.05 10.59
N LEU A 403 -16.41 10.76 10.06
CA LEU A 403 -17.30 11.73 9.45
C LEU A 403 -18.08 12.58 10.48
N ASP A 404 -18.01 12.22 11.77
CA ASP A 404 -18.57 13.04 12.84
C ASP A 404 -17.57 14.15 13.18
N GLU A 405 -17.87 15.37 12.72
CA GLU A 405 -16.98 16.52 12.87
C GLU A 405 -16.77 16.96 14.32
N ASP A 406 -17.73 16.71 15.22
CA ASP A 406 -17.53 16.97 16.65
C ASP A 406 -16.46 16.02 17.22
N MET A 407 -16.49 14.75 16.81
CA MET A 407 -15.53 13.73 17.26
C MET A 407 -14.15 13.94 16.63
N ALA A 408 -14.09 14.07 15.30
CA ALA A 408 -12.83 14.31 14.58
C ALA A 408 -12.19 15.65 14.97
N GLY A 409 -13.01 16.69 15.17
CA GLY A 409 -12.55 18.00 15.66
C GLY A 409 -12.00 17.94 17.09
N THR A 410 -12.58 17.10 17.96
CA THR A 410 -12.04 16.86 19.30
C THR A 410 -10.65 16.23 19.24
N VAL A 411 -10.44 15.26 18.34
CA VAL A 411 -9.11 14.65 18.13
C VAL A 411 -8.10 15.67 17.60
N ARG A 412 -8.46 16.46 16.59
CA ARG A 412 -7.60 17.52 16.05
C ARG A 412 -7.23 18.55 17.12
N ALA A 413 -8.20 18.99 17.91
CA ALA A 413 -7.96 19.92 19.02
C ALA A 413 -7.03 19.32 20.08
N PHE A 414 -7.25 18.05 20.46
CA PHE A 414 -6.38 17.36 21.41
C PHE A 414 -4.95 17.26 20.88
N ASN A 415 -4.76 16.92 19.60
CA ASN A 415 -3.43 16.86 18.99
C ASN A 415 -2.69 18.21 19.04
N VAL A 416 -3.38 19.34 18.87
CA VAL A 416 -2.78 20.68 19.08
C VAL A 416 -2.39 20.88 20.54
N LEU A 417 -3.34 20.64 21.46
CA LEU A 417 -3.15 20.90 22.89
C LEU A 417 -2.04 20.05 23.52
N TRP A 418 -1.86 18.81 23.03
CA TRP A 418 -0.80 17.90 23.49
C TRP A 418 0.50 18.00 22.68
N GLY A 419 0.58 18.92 21.71
CA GLY A 419 1.79 19.15 20.91
C GLY A 419 2.10 18.05 19.90
N TYR A 420 1.13 17.20 19.56
CA TYR A 420 1.24 16.23 18.47
C TYR A 420 1.13 16.90 17.09
N ASP A 421 0.28 17.93 16.97
CA ASP A 421 0.16 18.74 15.75
C ASP A 421 1.14 19.92 15.83
N LYS A 422 2.35 19.73 15.30
CA LYS A 422 3.40 20.77 15.28
C LYS A 422 2.92 21.98 14.51
N ASP A 423 3.11 23.16 15.10
CA ASP A 423 2.66 24.45 14.57
C ASP A 423 1.14 24.53 14.30
N ALA A 424 0.36 23.59 14.85
CA ALA A 424 -1.07 23.42 14.58
C ALA A 424 -1.41 23.32 13.08
N ALA A 425 -0.48 22.78 12.26
CA ALA A 425 -0.61 22.79 10.81
C ALA A 425 -1.85 22.02 10.33
N GLY A 426 -2.12 20.85 10.90
CA GLY A 426 -3.31 20.06 10.58
C GLY A 426 -4.60 20.78 10.98
N TYR A 427 -4.61 21.38 12.16
CA TYR A 427 -5.74 22.15 12.68
C TYR A 427 -6.03 23.41 11.86
N ILE A 428 -5.00 24.18 11.49
CA ILE A 428 -5.13 25.37 10.64
C ILE A 428 -5.59 24.98 9.25
N THR A 429 -5.12 23.86 8.70
CA THR A 429 -5.61 23.37 7.39
C THR A 429 -7.10 23.03 7.45
N ALA A 430 -7.57 22.42 8.55
CA ALA A 430 -8.97 22.08 8.73
C ALA A 430 -9.88 23.30 8.99
N TYR A 431 -9.40 24.34 9.69
CA TYR A 431 -10.25 25.43 10.20
C TYR A 431 -9.87 26.86 9.78
N GLY A 432 -8.68 27.08 9.21
CA GLY A 432 -8.09 28.39 8.92
C GLY A 432 -8.78 29.21 7.83
N GLY A 433 -9.74 28.64 7.10
CA GLY A 433 -10.52 29.30 6.04
C GLY A 433 -12.04 29.21 6.22
N VAL A 434 -12.54 28.79 7.38
CA VAL A 434 -13.98 28.50 7.55
C VAL A 434 -14.73 29.77 7.99
N GLU A 435 -15.31 30.50 7.04
CA GLU A 435 -16.55 31.24 7.33
C GLU A 435 -17.62 30.20 7.72
N LYS A 436 -18.14 30.27 8.96
CA LYS A 436 -19.22 29.39 9.44
C LYS A 436 -20.46 29.56 8.56
N LYS A 437 -20.60 28.74 7.52
CA LYS A 437 -21.89 28.53 6.85
C LYS A 437 -22.74 27.54 7.64
N PRO A 438 -24.05 27.80 7.78
CA PRO A 438 -24.94 26.90 8.49
C PRO A 438 -25.00 25.56 7.77
N VAL A 439 -25.03 24.49 8.57
CA VAL A 439 -25.15 23.09 8.15
C VAL A 439 -26.47 22.90 7.40
N TYR A 440 -26.41 22.92 6.07
CA TYR A 440 -27.37 22.20 5.24
C TYR A 440 -26.75 20.87 4.88
N ALA A 441 -27.43 19.79 5.28
CA ALA A 441 -27.10 18.43 4.91
C ALA A 441 -26.82 18.37 3.40
N ALA A 442 -25.60 18.01 3.03
CA ALA A 442 -25.27 17.66 1.67
C ALA A 442 -26.16 16.47 1.28
N LYS A 443 -27.11 16.71 0.37
CA LYS A 443 -27.81 15.62 -0.33
C LYS A 443 -26.74 14.69 -0.91
N ALA A 444 -27.00 13.38 -0.85
CA ALA A 444 -26.18 12.34 -1.45
C ALA A 444 -25.68 12.80 -2.82
N SER A 445 -24.38 13.06 -2.88
CA SER A 445 -23.76 13.73 -4.02
C SER A 445 -23.81 12.84 -5.23
N ASP A 446 -24.35 13.38 -6.31
CA ASP A 446 -24.08 12.94 -7.66
C ASP A 446 -22.55 12.81 -7.83
N VAL A 447 -22.03 11.58 -7.87
CA VAL A 447 -20.58 11.35 -7.94
C VAL A 447 -20.15 11.61 -9.38
N ASP A 448 -19.22 12.54 -9.57
CA ASP A 448 -18.66 12.88 -10.87
C ASP A 448 -17.84 11.71 -11.44
N LEU A 449 -17.86 11.52 -12.76
CA LEU A 449 -17.13 10.46 -13.44
C LEU A 449 -15.62 10.55 -13.16
N GLU A 450 -15.08 11.76 -13.06
CA GLU A 450 -13.68 11.99 -12.67
C GLU A 450 -13.36 11.41 -11.29
N LYS A 451 -14.24 11.63 -10.30
CA LYS A 451 -14.06 11.09 -8.94
C LYS A 451 -14.20 9.57 -8.90
N ILE A 452 -15.09 9.00 -9.71
CA ILE A 452 -15.24 7.55 -9.86
C ILE A 452 -13.93 6.94 -10.36
N ILE A 453 -13.31 7.56 -11.36
CA ILE A 453 -12.04 7.13 -11.96
C ILE A 453 -10.88 7.28 -10.98
N ILE A 454 -10.72 8.46 -10.37
CA ILE A 454 -9.61 8.74 -9.42
C ILE A 454 -9.64 7.76 -8.25
N ASN A 455 -10.83 7.36 -7.80
CA ASN A 455 -10.99 6.39 -6.72
C ASN A 455 -11.05 4.92 -7.18
N GLY A 456 -10.99 4.65 -8.49
CA GLY A 456 -10.96 3.29 -9.02
C GLY A 456 -12.26 2.49 -8.84
N ILE A 457 -13.43 3.15 -8.82
CA ILE A 457 -14.73 2.51 -8.58
C ILE A 457 -15.31 1.97 -9.90
N ARG A 458 -14.87 0.77 -10.32
CA ARG A 458 -15.19 0.17 -11.62
C ARG A 458 -16.69 0.02 -11.90
N GLU A 459 -17.49 -0.33 -10.88
CA GLU A 459 -18.91 -0.63 -11.04
C GLU A 459 -19.77 0.60 -11.37
N GLN A 460 -19.38 1.80 -10.89
CA GLN A 460 -20.12 3.04 -11.14
C GLN A 460 -19.80 3.65 -12.51
N ALA A 461 -18.61 3.40 -13.05
CA ALA A 461 -18.14 4.03 -14.27
C ALA A 461 -19.07 3.81 -15.48
N PRO A 462 -19.57 2.58 -15.76
CA PRO A 462 -20.50 2.35 -16.87
C PRO A 462 -21.79 3.16 -16.76
N ALA A 463 -22.41 3.19 -15.57
CA ALA A 463 -23.69 3.87 -15.36
C ALA A 463 -23.56 5.40 -15.53
N LYS A 464 -22.52 5.99 -14.92
CA LYS A 464 -22.28 7.44 -15.04
C LYS A 464 -21.87 7.85 -16.45
N THR A 465 -21.11 7.01 -17.16
CA THR A 465 -20.76 7.24 -18.56
C THR A 465 -21.99 7.25 -19.47
N LYS A 466 -22.95 6.32 -19.28
CA LYS A 466 -24.23 6.34 -20.00
C LYS A 466 -25.02 7.62 -19.75
N GLU A 467 -25.03 8.11 -18.51
CA GLU A 467 -25.70 9.38 -18.18
C GLU A 467 -25.07 10.56 -18.93
N LEU A 468 -23.74 10.63 -18.98
CA LEU A 468 -23.01 11.69 -19.67
C LEU A 468 -23.16 11.62 -21.20
N LEU A 469 -23.30 10.42 -21.78
CA LEU A 469 -23.56 10.24 -23.22
C LEU A 469 -24.90 10.85 -23.68
N HIS A 470 -25.83 11.12 -22.77
CA HIS A 470 -27.05 11.89 -23.10
C HIS A 470 -26.82 13.39 -23.24
N LYS A 471 -25.69 13.91 -22.74
CA LYS A 471 -25.39 15.35 -22.64
C LYS A 471 -24.17 15.77 -23.48
N LEU A 472 -23.21 14.86 -23.66
CA LEU A 472 -21.91 15.11 -24.28
C LEU A 472 -21.65 14.11 -25.40
N SER A 473 -20.82 14.50 -26.38
CA SER A 473 -20.36 13.56 -27.39
C SER A 473 -19.40 12.53 -26.78
N PRO A 474 -19.34 11.30 -27.34
CA PRO A 474 -18.33 10.29 -26.99
C PRO A 474 -16.92 10.85 -26.79
N MET A 475 -16.46 11.71 -27.71
CA MET A 475 -15.12 12.28 -27.64
C MET A 475 -14.97 13.37 -26.60
N ALA A 476 -16.01 14.20 -26.39
CA ALA A 476 -16.00 15.16 -25.30
C ALA A 476 -15.88 14.47 -23.93
N ILE A 477 -16.48 13.30 -23.74
CA ILE A 477 -16.33 12.54 -22.47
C ILE A 477 -14.89 12.06 -22.28
N VAL A 478 -14.25 11.56 -23.34
CA VAL A 478 -12.84 11.13 -23.29
C VAL A 478 -11.92 12.30 -22.96
N ASP A 479 -12.02 13.40 -23.71
CA ASP A 479 -11.09 14.53 -23.60
C ASP A 479 -11.35 15.41 -22.36
N GLN A 480 -12.61 15.51 -21.90
CA GLN A 480 -12.97 16.39 -20.78
C GLN A 480 -13.07 15.67 -19.43
N HIS A 481 -13.24 14.34 -19.39
CA HIS A 481 -13.38 13.60 -18.13
C HIS A 481 -12.37 12.46 -17.97
N LEU A 482 -12.19 11.60 -18.98
CA LEU A 482 -11.31 10.42 -18.82
C LEU A 482 -9.83 10.82 -18.77
N ILE A 483 -9.36 11.60 -19.74
CA ILE A 483 -7.96 12.05 -19.82
C ILE A 483 -7.58 12.92 -18.60
N PRO A 484 -8.36 13.96 -18.21
CA PRO A 484 -8.02 14.75 -17.03
C PRO A 484 -7.98 13.94 -15.73
N ALA A 485 -8.87 12.94 -15.58
CA ALA A 485 -8.85 12.05 -14.43
C ALA A 485 -7.58 11.19 -14.39
N LEU A 486 -7.15 10.64 -15.53
CA LEU A 486 -5.90 9.89 -15.64
C LEU A 486 -4.68 10.77 -15.38
N ASP A 487 -4.68 12.02 -15.82
CA ASP A 487 -3.60 12.97 -15.53
C ASP A 487 -3.49 13.26 -14.03
N ILE A 488 -4.62 13.38 -13.32
CA ILE A 488 -4.64 13.52 -11.87
C ILE A 488 -4.07 12.26 -11.21
N VAL A 489 -4.51 11.08 -11.64
CA VAL A 489 -4.04 9.79 -11.11
C VAL A 489 -2.52 9.63 -11.34
N GLY A 490 -2.03 9.96 -12.53
CA GLY A 490 -0.61 9.92 -12.87
C GLY A 490 0.22 10.89 -12.03
N ARG A 491 -0.26 12.13 -11.80
CA ARG A 491 0.39 13.08 -10.90
C ARG A 491 0.44 12.56 -9.45
N LYS A 492 -0.65 11.99 -8.96
CA LYS A 492 -0.71 11.40 -7.62
C LYS A 492 0.24 10.22 -7.45
N TYR A 493 0.43 9.42 -8.50
CA TYR A 493 1.41 8.33 -8.51
C TYR A 493 2.84 8.85 -8.40
N GLU A 494 3.22 9.86 -9.19
CA GLU A 494 4.55 10.49 -9.10
C GLU A 494 4.82 11.16 -7.74
N GLN A 495 3.78 11.68 -7.10
CA GLN A 495 3.87 12.33 -5.79
C GLN A 495 3.86 11.32 -4.62
N GLY A 496 3.66 10.04 -4.89
CA GLY A 496 3.53 9.00 -3.86
C GLY A 496 2.22 9.07 -3.07
N GLU A 497 1.21 9.81 -3.56
CA GLU A 497 -0.15 9.87 -2.98
C GLU A 497 -1.02 8.69 -3.44
N MET A 498 -0.71 8.12 -4.61
CA MET A 498 -1.30 6.89 -5.13
C MET A 498 -0.20 5.89 -5.46
N PHE A 499 -0.51 4.61 -5.36
CA PHE A 499 0.44 3.53 -5.63
C PHE A 499 -0.01 2.65 -6.79
N LEU A 500 0.90 1.80 -7.28
CA LEU A 500 0.69 1.02 -8.50
C LEU A 500 -0.64 0.22 -8.52
N PRO A 501 -1.07 -0.46 -7.44
CA PRO A 501 -2.38 -1.13 -7.45
C PRO A 501 -3.55 -0.19 -7.73
N GLN A 502 -3.53 1.02 -7.15
CA GLN A 502 -4.57 2.03 -7.34
C GLN A 502 -4.52 2.65 -8.74
N LEU A 503 -3.32 2.83 -9.30
CA LEU A 503 -3.14 3.28 -10.69
C LEU A 503 -3.76 2.29 -11.67
N ILE A 504 -3.46 0.99 -11.53
CA ILE A 504 -4.04 -0.07 -12.37
C ILE A 504 -5.56 -0.12 -12.19
N GLN A 505 -6.04 0.02 -10.97
CA GLN A 505 -7.47 0.04 -10.66
C GLN A 505 -8.21 1.21 -11.34
N ALA A 506 -7.65 2.43 -11.27
CA ALA A 506 -8.19 3.62 -11.94
C ALA A 506 -8.19 3.44 -13.47
N ALA A 507 -7.11 2.90 -14.02
CA ALA A 507 -6.99 2.56 -15.41
C ALA A 507 -8.05 1.54 -15.89
N GLU A 508 -8.28 0.46 -15.13
CA GLU A 508 -9.34 -0.50 -15.44
C GLU A 508 -10.75 0.12 -15.34
N THR A 509 -10.92 1.12 -14.46
CA THR A 509 -12.17 1.89 -14.34
C THR A 509 -12.42 2.73 -15.60
N VAL A 510 -11.37 3.37 -16.14
CA VAL A 510 -11.44 4.07 -17.43
C VAL A 510 -11.79 3.11 -18.56
N LYS A 511 -11.15 1.94 -18.62
CA LYS A 511 -11.46 0.93 -19.63
C LYS A 511 -12.93 0.55 -19.65
N LYS A 512 -13.56 0.39 -18.48
CA LYS A 512 -15.00 0.13 -18.35
C LYS A 512 -15.88 1.28 -18.86
N ALA A 513 -15.49 2.53 -18.59
CA ALA A 513 -16.16 3.69 -19.17
C ALA A 513 -16.01 3.72 -20.70
N PHE A 514 -14.80 3.46 -21.20
CA PHE A 514 -14.50 3.46 -22.64
C PHE A 514 -15.25 2.35 -23.40
N GLU A 515 -15.40 1.16 -22.81
CA GLU A 515 -16.24 0.08 -23.35
C GLU A 515 -17.68 0.55 -23.61
N VAL A 516 -18.28 1.30 -22.68
CA VAL A 516 -19.63 1.87 -22.85
C VAL A 516 -19.68 2.87 -23.99
N ILE A 517 -18.67 3.74 -24.11
CA ILE A 517 -18.57 4.72 -25.20
C ILE A 517 -18.49 4.01 -26.56
N LYS A 518 -17.66 2.96 -26.65
CA LYS A 518 -17.49 2.15 -27.86
C LYS A 518 -18.80 1.46 -28.26
N HIS A 519 -19.51 0.87 -27.30
CA HIS A 519 -20.83 0.26 -27.57
C HIS A 519 -21.84 1.29 -28.09
N HIS A 520 -21.90 2.48 -27.50
CA HIS A 520 -22.81 3.54 -27.92
C HIS A 520 -22.53 4.03 -29.35
N LEU A 521 -21.26 4.07 -29.77
CA LEU A 521 -20.89 4.46 -31.14
C LEU A 521 -21.29 3.41 -32.18
N VAL A 522 -21.13 2.12 -31.85
CA VAL A 522 -21.53 1.01 -32.73
C VAL A 522 -23.05 0.97 -32.90
N GLU A 523 -23.82 1.26 -31.84
CA GLU A 523 -25.29 1.25 -31.87
C GLU A 523 -25.92 2.44 -32.63
N ASN A 524 -25.23 3.58 -32.74
CA ASN A 524 -25.80 4.80 -33.31
C ASN A 524 -25.38 5.13 -34.76
N GLU A 525 -24.86 4.14 -35.51
CA GLU A 525 -24.46 4.27 -36.94
C GLU A 525 -23.62 5.53 -37.27
N ALA A 526 -22.82 6.03 -36.32
CA ALA A 526 -21.75 6.96 -36.62
C ALA A 526 -20.62 6.15 -37.27
N ALA A 527 -20.70 6.00 -38.59
CA ALA A 527 -19.72 5.30 -39.41
C ALA A 527 -18.29 5.75 -39.10
N SER A 528 -17.44 4.80 -38.70
CA SER A 528 -15.98 4.82 -38.86
C SER A 528 -15.29 6.16 -38.59
N THR A 529 -15.49 6.75 -37.41
CA THR A 529 -14.41 7.57 -36.85
C THR A 529 -13.41 6.59 -36.24
N ASP A 530 -12.26 6.46 -36.89
CA ASP A 530 -11.09 5.83 -36.28
C ASP A 530 -10.78 6.63 -35.01
N MET A 531 -11.23 6.13 -33.86
CA MET A 531 -11.08 6.79 -32.55
C MET A 531 -9.66 6.68 -32.02
N SER A 532 -8.82 5.91 -32.70
CA SER A 532 -7.43 5.71 -32.31
C SER A 532 -6.65 7.00 -32.52
N LYS A 533 -6.04 7.52 -31.46
CA LYS A 533 -5.07 8.63 -31.55
C LYS A 533 -3.78 8.22 -32.27
N GLY A 534 -3.61 6.93 -32.58
CA GLY A 534 -2.43 6.37 -33.24
C GLY A 534 -2.21 4.91 -32.87
N LYS A 535 -1.51 4.17 -33.74
CA LYS A 535 -1.15 2.76 -33.51
C LYS A 535 0.25 2.64 -32.94
N ILE A 536 0.39 1.90 -31.85
CA ILE A 536 1.65 1.71 -31.12
C ILE A 536 1.92 0.22 -30.96
N VAL A 537 3.13 -0.24 -31.26
CA VAL A 537 3.58 -1.59 -30.89
C VAL A 537 4.34 -1.53 -29.58
N LEU A 538 4.04 -2.44 -28.64
CA LEU A 538 4.82 -2.63 -27.42
C LEU A 538 5.40 -4.04 -27.36
N ALA A 539 6.68 -4.15 -27.01
CA ALA A 539 7.35 -5.45 -26.83
C ALA A 539 8.39 -5.40 -25.71
N THR A 540 8.47 -6.48 -24.93
CA THR A 540 9.64 -6.75 -24.11
C THR A 540 10.64 -7.51 -24.97
N VAL A 541 11.85 -6.98 -25.09
CA VAL A 541 12.86 -7.44 -26.06
C VAL A 541 13.35 -8.86 -25.75
N ARG A 542 13.92 -9.50 -26.77
CA ARG A 542 14.47 -10.85 -26.67
C ARG A 542 15.40 -11.04 -25.46
N GLY A 543 15.24 -12.16 -24.77
CA GLY A 543 15.96 -12.53 -23.56
C GLY A 543 15.41 -11.90 -22.29
N ASP A 544 14.40 -11.03 -22.38
CA ASP A 544 13.77 -10.39 -21.23
C ASP A 544 12.33 -10.90 -21.04
N ILE A 545 12.07 -11.46 -19.87
CA ILE A 545 10.76 -12.01 -19.49
C ILE A 545 9.95 -11.08 -18.59
N HIS A 546 10.50 -9.90 -18.27
CA HIS A 546 9.86 -8.96 -17.36
C HIS A 546 8.97 -8.00 -18.17
N ASP A 547 7.65 -8.10 -17.93
CA ASP A 547 6.65 -7.39 -18.73
C ASP A 547 5.73 -6.47 -17.91
N ILE A 548 5.97 -6.33 -16.60
CA ILE A 548 5.15 -5.49 -15.72
C ILE A 548 5.14 -4.04 -16.20
N GLY A 549 6.32 -3.43 -16.42
CA GLY A 549 6.44 -2.05 -16.91
C GLY A 549 5.74 -1.83 -18.25
N LYS A 550 5.99 -2.72 -19.23
CA LYS A 550 5.31 -2.73 -20.53
C LYS A 550 3.79 -2.83 -20.39
N ASN A 551 3.29 -3.71 -19.53
CA ASN A 551 1.85 -3.89 -19.32
C ASN A 551 1.21 -2.64 -18.69
N ILE A 552 1.92 -1.95 -17.79
CA ILE A 552 1.47 -0.66 -17.25
C ILE A 552 1.39 0.38 -18.37
N VAL A 553 2.44 0.52 -19.20
CA VAL A 553 2.47 1.45 -20.34
C VAL A 553 1.35 1.13 -21.33
N LYS A 554 1.12 -0.14 -21.66
CA LYS A 554 0.01 -0.60 -22.50
C LYS A 554 -1.33 -0.11 -21.95
N ILE A 555 -1.59 -0.42 -20.69
CA ILE A 555 -2.85 -0.07 -20.03
C ILE A 555 -3.06 1.44 -20.07
N LEU A 556 -2.03 2.24 -19.78
CA LEU A 556 -2.15 3.70 -19.85
C LEU A 556 -2.37 4.18 -21.29
N LEU A 557 -1.57 3.75 -22.26
CA LEU A 557 -1.76 4.15 -23.66
C LEU A 557 -3.15 3.79 -24.21
N GLU A 558 -3.65 2.58 -23.92
CA GLU A 558 -5.03 2.18 -24.28
C GLU A 558 -6.06 3.14 -23.66
N ASN A 559 -5.86 3.55 -22.40
CA ASN A 559 -6.77 4.46 -21.70
C ASN A 559 -6.73 5.90 -22.20
N TYR A 560 -5.61 6.34 -22.79
CA TYR A 560 -5.48 7.64 -23.45
C TYR A 560 -6.00 7.61 -24.90
N GLY A 561 -6.53 6.47 -25.37
CA GLY A 561 -7.18 6.33 -26.67
C GLY A 561 -6.24 5.88 -27.80
N PHE A 562 -5.05 5.35 -27.48
CA PHE A 562 -4.16 4.76 -28.47
C PHE A 562 -4.50 3.28 -28.73
N GLU A 563 -4.32 2.81 -29.97
CA GLU A 563 -4.41 1.39 -30.28
C GLU A 563 -3.06 0.72 -30.04
N VAL A 564 -2.99 -0.12 -29.01
CA VAL A 564 -1.75 -0.77 -28.60
C VAL A 564 -1.71 -2.24 -29.04
N MET A 565 -0.77 -2.56 -29.92
CA MET A 565 -0.42 -3.91 -30.30
C MET A 565 0.69 -4.43 -29.38
N ASP A 566 0.30 -5.22 -28.40
CA ASP A 566 1.22 -5.83 -27.44
C ASP A 566 1.72 -7.20 -27.95
N LEU A 567 3.02 -7.28 -28.25
CA LEU A 567 3.68 -8.49 -28.73
C LEU A 567 4.13 -9.42 -27.60
N GLY A 568 3.95 -9.00 -26.34
CA GLY A 568 4.32 -9.79 -25.17
C GLY A 568 5.80 -9.64 -24.81
N LYS A 569 6.39 -10.74 -24.37
CA LYS A 569 7.75 -10.80 -23.81
C LYS A 569 8.63 -11.84 -24.46
N ASP A 570 9.93 -11.67 -24.30
CA ASP A 570 10.95 -12.44 -25.01
C ASP A 570 10.72 -12.42 -26.53
N VAL A 571 10.40 -11.24 -27.06
CA VAL A 571 9.99 -11.09 -28.47
C VAL A 571 11.23 -10.96 -29.36
N PRO A 572 11.42 -11.85 -30.36
CA PRO A 572 12.51 -11.73 -31.32
C PRO A 572 12.42 -10.46 -32.16
N GLU A 573 13.57 -9.92 -32.54
CA GLU A 573 13.68 -8.70 -33.35
C GLU A 573 12.94 -8.83 -34.70
N GLU A 574 12.96 -10.02 -35.32
CA GLU A 574 12.31 -10.26 -36.62
C GLU A 574 10.78 -10.19 -36.53
N GLU A 575 10.20 -10.61 -35.39
CA GLU A 575 8.77 -10.53 -35.15
C GLU A 575 8.32 -9.07 -35.00
N ILE A 576 9.07 -8.27 -34.24
CA ILE A 576 8.79 -6.84 -34.05
C ILE A 576 8.81 -6.13 -35.40
N VAL A 577 9.86 -6.34 -36.19
CA VAL A 577 10.00 -5.77 -37.54
C VAL A 577 8.84 -6.19 -38.45
N ARG A 578 8.46 -7.47 -38.44
CA ARG A 578 7.32 -7.98 -39.23
C ARG A 578 6.03 -7.25 -38.87
N GLN A 579 5.70 -7.15 -37.58
CA GLN A 579 4.45 -6.54 -37.12
C GLN A 579 4.39 -5.04 -37.42
N VAL A 580 5.52 -4.34 -37.26
CA VAL A 580 5.63 -2.90 -37.61
C VAL A 580 5.37 -2.69 -39.10
N LYS A 581 5.93 -3.55 -39.95
CA LYS A 581 5.78 -3.48 -41.42
C LYS A 581 4.36 -3.83 -41.89
N GLU A 582 3.78 -4.91 -41.37
CA GLU A 582 2.45 -5.40 -41.77
C GLU A 582 1.34 -4.44 -41.33
N ASN A 583 1.45 -3.86 -40.13
CA ASN A 583 0.42 -3.01 -39.55
C ASN A 583 0.67 -1.51 -39.73
N LYS A 584 1.77 -1.13 -40.41
CA LYS A 584 2.17 0.27 -40.67
C LYS A 584 2.25 1.09 -39.37
N ILE A 585 3.00 0.59 -38.41
CA ILE A 585 3.11 1.18 -37.08
C ILE A 585 4.07 2.37 -37.12
N GLU A 586 3.67 3.49 -36.51
CA GLU A 586 4.45 4.73 -36.51
C GLU A 586 5.30 4.92 -35.25
N LEU A 587 4.88 4.33 -34.12
CA LEU A 587 5.59 4.39 -32.85
C LEU A 587 5.77 2.98 -32.25
N VAL A 588 7.00 2.64 -31.88
CA VAL A 588 7.38 1.35 -31.28
C VAL A 588 7.91 1.61 -29.87
N GLY A 589 7.33 0.96 -28.87
CA GLY A 589 7.82 0.96 -27.49
C GLY A 589 8.54 -0.34 -27.14
N LEU A 590 9.80 -0.25 -26.73
CA LEU A 590 10.60 -1.39 -26.28
C LEU A 590 10.87 -1.32 -24.78
N SER A 591 10.71 -2.46 -24.10
CA SER A 591 10.94 -2.59 -22.67
C SER A 591 12.07 -3.59 -22.38
N ALA A 592 12.97 -3.24 -21.45
CA ALA A 592 13.99 -4.14 -20.89
C ALA A 592 14.21 -3.85 -19.40
N LEU A 593 14.17 -4.88 -18.56
CA LEU A 593 14.47 -4.78 -17.13
C LEU A 593 15.91 -5.20 -16.82
N MET A 594 16.50 -6.11 -17.59
CA MET A 594 17.85 -6.60 -17.32
C MET A 594 18.91 -5.83 -18.11
N THR A 595 20.04 -5.52 -17.48
CA THR A 595 21.16 -4.86 -18.19
C THR A 595 21.69 -5.70 -19.35
N THR A 596 21.53 -7.03 -19.29
CA THR A 596 21.94 -7.97 -20.35
C THR A 596 21.04 -7.92 -21.59
N THR A 597 19.79 -7.45 -21.45
CA THR A 597 18.79 -7.46 -22.53
C THR A 597 18.72 -6.12 -23.28
N VAL A 598 19.41 -5.09 -22.78
CA VAL A 598 19.52 -3.79 -23.47
C VAL A 598 20.16 -3.93 -24.86
N ARG A 599 21.09 -4.87 -25.05
CA ARG A 599 21.68 -5.14 -26.37
C ARG A 599 20.65 -5.69 -27.37
N SER A 600 19.68 -6.48 -26.90
CA SER A 600 18.56 -6.94 -27.75
C SER A 600 17.69 -5.78 -28.21
N MET A 601 17.58 -4.73 -27.39
CA MET A 601 16.87 -3.50 -27.74
C MET A 601 17.60 -2.74 -28.86
N GLU A 602 18.92 -2.58 -28.75
CA GLU A 602 19.77 -2.01 -29.81
C GLU A 602 19.66 -2.79 -31.12
N ASN A 603 19.77 -4.12 -31.06
CA ASN A 603 19.63 -5.00 -32.23
C ASN A 603 18.25 -4.81 -32.91
N THR A 604 17.18 -4.67 -32.11
CA THR A 604 15.82 -4.44 -32.62
C THR A 604 15.72 -3.09 -33.33
N ILE A 605 16.25 -2.03 -32.74
CA ILE A 605 16.28 -0.69 -33.35
C ILE A 605 17.05 -0.72 -34.66
N GLN A 606 18.22 -1.35 -34.68
CA GLN A 606 19.01 -1.50 -35.89
C GLN A 606 18.25 -2.26 -36.98
N ALA A 607 17.61 -3.39 -36.64
CA ALA A 607 16.83 -4.17 -37.59
C ALA A 607 15.66 -3.38 -38.22
N LEU A 608 14.96 -2.55 -37.42
CA LEU A 608 13.91 -1.65 -37.93
C LEU A 608 14.46 -0.64 -38.94
N ARG A 609 15.67 -0.10 -38.70
CA ARG A 609 16.32 0.87 -39.59
C ARG A 609 16.85 0.22 -40.87
N GLU A 610 17.42 -0.98 -40.78
CA GLU A 610 17.95 -1.73 -41.93
C GLU A 610 16.85 -2.10 -42.94
N GLU A 611 15.64 -2.38 -42.48
CA GLU A 611 14.45 -2.60 -43.31
C GLU A 611 13.82 -1.30 -43.85
N GLY A 612 14.40 -0.13 -43.54
CA GLY A 612 13.96 1.17 -44.04
C GLY A 612 12.64 1.66 -43.45
N LEU A 613 12.26 1.18 -42.25
CA LEU A 613 11.02 1.60 -41.58
C LEU A 613 11.21 2.98 -40.92
N SER A 614 10.29 3.90 -41.21
CA SER A 614 10.32 5.28 -40.71
C SER A 614 9.72 5.47 -39.31
N CYS A 615 9.36 4.37 -38.63
CA CYS A 615 8.76 4.40 -37.30
C CYS A 615 9.70 5.01 -36.26
N LYS A 616 9.15 5.71 -35.27
CA LYS A 616 9.91 6.18 -34.11
C LYS A 616 9.98 5.12 -33.04
N VAL A 617 11.08 5.06 -32.30
CA VAL A 617 11.29 4.10 -31.22
C VAL A 617 11.42 4.81 -29.89
N MET A 618 10.53 4.48 -28.97
CA MET A 618 10.59 4.85 -27.55
C MET A 618 11.09 3.65 -26.74
N VAL A 619 12.00 3.89 -25.80
CA VAL A 619 12.55 2.84 -24.93
C VAL A 619 12.33 3.15 -23.46
N GLY A 620 12.20 2.10 -22.65
CA GLY A 620 12.06 2.23 -21.19
C GLY A 620 12.48 0.97 -20.44
N GLY A 621 12.47 1.08 -19.11
CA GLY A 621 12.78 -0.01 -18.19
C GLY A 621 13.81 0.37 -17.12
N ALA A 622 13.87 -0.41 -16.04
CA ALA A 622 14.56 -0.03 -14.79
C ALA A 622 16.08 0.20 -14.94
N VAL A 623 16.68 -0.33 -16.00
CA VAL A 623 18.12 -0.21 -16.29
C VAL A 623 18.45 0.86 -17.33
N LEU A 624 17.44 1.52 -17.91
CA LEU A 624 17.59 2.55 -18.93
C LEU A 624 17.69 3.94 -18.28
N ASN A 625 18.39 4.85 -18.96
CA ASN A 625 18.43 6.29 -18.70
C ASN A 625 18.55 7.04 -20.04
N ASP A 626 18.49 8.38 -20.00
CA ASP A 626 18.58 9.22 -21.20
C ASP A 626 19.84 8.94 -22.05
N GLU A 627 21.00 8.77 -21.41
CA GLU A 627 22.25 8.49 -22.10
C GLU A 627 22.21 7.13 -22.83
N TYR A 628 21.67 6.11 -22.17
CA TYR A 628 21.51 4.76 -22.74
C TYR A 628 20.56 4.74 -23.94
N ALA A 629 19.43 5.42 -23.83
CA ALA A 629 18.42 5.48 -24.89
C ALA A 629 18.98 6.11 -26.17
N GLN A 630 19.73 7.21 -26.04
CA GLN A 630 20.38 7.87 -27.17
C GLN A 630 21.43 6.96 -27.83
N MET A 631 22.20 6.24 -27.03
CA MET A 631 23.25 5.36 -27.53
C MET A 631 22.70 4.25 -28.44
N ILE A 632 21.63 3.57 -28.01
CA ILE A 632 21.03 2.46 -28.77
C ILE A 632 20.21 2.93 -29.97
N GLY A 633 20.21 4.23 -30.26
CA GLY A 633 19.53 4.84 -31.40
C GLY A 633 18.02 5.01 -31.21
N ALA A 634 17.53 5.02 -29.96
CA ALA A 634 16.14 5.32 -29.69
C ALA A 634 15.84 6.80 -29.95
N ASP A 635 14.62 7.09 -30.40
CA ASP A 635 14.15 8.46 -30.62
C ASP A 635 13.67 9.11 -29.32
N TYR A 636 13.18 8.31 -28.38
CA TYR A 636 12.64 8.78 -27.10
C TYR A 636 13.01 7.86 -25.92
N TYR A 637 13.18 8.43 -24.75
CA TYR A 637 13.29 7.71 -23.48
C TYR A 637 12.06 8.00 -22.62
N GLY A 638 11.33 6.94 -22.26
CA GLY A 638 10.27 7.02 -21.25
C GLY A 638 10.80 6.53 -19.92
N ARG A 639 11.12 7.46 -19.00
CA ARG A 639 11.63 7.10 -17.66
C ARG A 639 10.59 6.35 -16.83
N ASP A 640 9.31 6.65 -17.08
CA ASP A 640 8.16 6.09 -16.39
C ASP A 640 6.97 5.95 -17.37
N ALA A 641 5.90 5.32 -16.90
CA ALA A 641 4.77 5.01 -17.75
C ALA A 641 3.97 6.26 -18.18
N ARG A 642 4.04 7.38 -17.44
CA ARG A 642 3.36 8.63 -17.80
C ARG A 642 4.14 9.40 -18.84
N GLU A 643 5.47 9.43 -18.73
CA GLU A 643 6.32 10.00 -19.77
C GLU A 643 6.15 9.25 -21.09
N ALA A 644 5.99 7.92 -21.05
CA ALA A 644 5.68 7.14 -22.25
C ALA A 644 4.36 7.57 -22.93
N VAL A 645 3.32 7.87 -22.13
CA VAL A 645 2.06 8.42 -22.65
C VAL A 645 2.26 9.82 -23.23
N LYS A 646 2.99 10.68 -22.52
CA LYS A 646 3.29 12.05 -22.97
C LYS A 646 4.03 12.04 -24.31
N ILE A 647 5.03 11.17 -24.46
CA ILE A 647 5.77 10.97 -25.72
C ILE A 647 4.80 10.57 -26.84
N ALA A 648 3.89 9.63 -26.59
CA ALA A 648 2.90 9.21 -27.59
C ALA A 648 1.96 10.36 -27.96
N GLN A 649 1.46 11.14 -27.00
CA GLN A 649 0.63 12.32 -27.25
C GLN A 649 1.35 13.36 -28.11
N GLU A 650 2.56 13.76 -27.71
CA GLU A 650 3.36 14.75 -28.46
C GLU A 650 3.70 14.26 -29.87
N PHE A 651 4.01 12.96 -30.03
CA PHE A 651 4.32 12.37 -31.33
C PHE A 651 3.13 12.39 -32.30
N PHE A 652 1.94 11.97 -31.84
CA PHE A 652 0.75 11.92 -32.70
C PHE A 652 0.06 13.29 -32.87
N GLU A 653 0.08 14.16 -31.86
CA GLU A 653 -0.41 15.54 -31.99
C GLU A 653 0.47 16.41 -32.89
N GLY A 654 1.79 16.18 -32.91
CA GLY A 654 2.73 16.87 -33.80
C GLY A 654 2.66 16.45 -35.27
N ASN A 655 2.03 15.30 -35.56
CA ASN A 655 1.84 14.76 -36.91
C ASN A 655 0.39 14.91 -37.44
N SER A 656 -0.51 15.55 -36.66
CA SER A 656 -1.93 15.76 -37.00
C SER A 656 -2.18 17.02 -37.83
#